data_AF-A0AA93BGZ7-F1
#
_entry.id   AF-A0AA93BGZ7-F1
#
_cell.length_a   1.000
_cell.length_b   1.000
_cell.length_c   1.000
_cell.angle_alpha   90.00
_cell.angle_beta   90.00
_cell.angle_gamma   90.00
#
_symmetry.space_group_name_H-M   'P 1'
#
loop_
_entity.id
_entity.type
_entity.pdbx_description
1 polymer ?
#
loop_
_entity_poly.entity_id
_entity_poly.type
_entity_poly.pdbx_seq_one_letter_code
_entity_poly.pdbx_strand_id
1 'polypeptide(L)'
;MALSSQAQQVDFNIASRKAAEVTALNFTPVGVKQGNTYQFALGGLEITLDTPIKDQIIKSNWFKQGIQLGDRLTSDGIVVYPSKGDNAQLRITIRGLKPGHHSLLAYHNIVDGLTGNIPSIQVSREKEQIITVKKGKKRIQQKSMMQEILAQDIKQTVREMKASQSGQSYIEFDVTDDQPVVIHYQLQGVDNANNTLTINGLVFDKANPKATALNPYPADDDLHVNAEGGKVVLRWQTGEGAKQHLIYIGQRADQLKKVATTEETAFEVTGLSSANDYYWRVDEVDANDKVSEGEVWNFRPRRLAFPGAEGYGRFAIGGRGGSVYHVTSLEDNPENPQPGSLRYGITKVKGPRTIVFDVAGIIDLKDRLVCSDPFITVAGQTAPGKGILLREHPFGFGSEGIFRFIRLRLGKYLDKNGKTITLDGLGAAGCDNTIIDHCSVGWTIDEAFSSRNGKNISFQHNLISEALNQAGHQNYVNAKHGYAATIGGNVGSFHHNLLANNEGRNWSMGGGLDGAGYYAGRLDLFNNVVYNWGNRACDGGAHEVNFVGNYYKMGPATSMKYILNAQLEGTGQGSQAYYMHDNIRQNYVGDVKQNAGAVAGKHGELVSDKEGETYKYTTSHGQVVNWKVFTDKPFFPSYAKVESARAAFKNVLSDVGANQPCIDQHDQRMVEETLNGTYKYVGSKTGKKGLIDDNLDAGNDAWKEFEALTDRRPANWDTDQDGMPDWWEELAGTNPSAADNNELTDGEYTQLERYLNWLAEPHFITSAGSKLVIDLKQYFAGYNQQPVFILESSIQPQEGKMKLNKKGILTINLNKKAADCLIDIKVKATDKDQVASLQRTFHIAITQ
;
A
#
# COMPACT_ATOMS: atom_id res chain seq x y z
N MET A 1 8.47 36.41 23.64
CA MET A 1 8.81 37.03 22.34
C MET A 1 8.08 36.24 21.26
N ALA A 2 7.36 36.92 20.37
CA ALA A 2 6.52 36.27 19.37
C ALA A 2 7.38 35.64 18.26
N LEU A 3 7.65 34.33 18.39
CA LEU A 3 8.00 33.47 17.26
C LEU A 3 6.68 33.14 16.52
N SER A 4 6.25 34.03 15.62
CA SER A 4 5.08 33.79 14.77
C SER A 4 5.32 34.22 13.33
N SER A 5 6.02 33.37 12.59
CA SER A 5 5.78 33.04 11.18
C SER A 5 6.58 31.77 10.93
N GLN A 6 5.92 30.68 10.48
CA GLN A 6 6.47 29.33 10.35
C GLN A 6 7.99 29.31 10.06
N ALA A 7 8.77 28.67 10.92
CA ALA A 7 10.17 28.37 10.67
C ALA A 7 10.31 27.77 9.27
N GLN A 8 11.21 28.33 8.47
CA GLN A 8 11.39 27.93 7.08
C GLN A 8 12.42 26.78 7.02
N GLN A 9 12.07 25.71 6.32
CA GLN A 9 12.90 24.50 6.22
C GLN A 9 13.00 24.08 4.76
N VAL A 10 14.23 23.82 4.29
CA VAL A 10 14.57 23.48 2.90
C VAL A 10 15.16 22.09 2.85
N ASP A 11 14.63 21.26 1.97
CA ASP A 11 15.23 19.98 1.58
C ASP A 11 15.76 20.08 0.15
N PHE A 12 17.06 19.85 -0.03
CA PHE A 12 17.72 19.97 -1.32
C PHE A 12 17.61 18.69 -2.14
N ASN A 13 16.43 18.51 -2.74
CA ASN A 13 16.12 17.31 -3.48
C ASN A 13 17.00 17.07 -4.70
N ILE A 14 17.20 15.79 -5.03
CA ILE A 14 17.68 15.38 -6.35
C ILE A 14 16.73 15.86 -7.47
N ALA A 15 17.22 16.75 -8.33
CA ALA A 15 16.39 17.47 -9.29
C ALA A 15 15.72 16.60 -10.37
N SER A 16 16.14 15.34 -10.52
CA SER A 16 15.59 14.38 -11.49
C SER A 16 14.44 13.51 -10.94
N ARG A 17 14.08 13.65 -9.65
CA ARG A 17 13.00 12.87 -9.01
C ARG A 17 11.81 13.76 -8.64
N LYS A 18 10.65 13.14 -8.45
CA LYS A 18 9.45 13.84 -7.97
C LYS A 18 9.60 14.16 -6.49
N ALA A 19 9.19 15.36 -6.06
CA ALA A 19 9.29 15.78 -4.67
C ALA A 19 8.66 14.77 -3.68
N ALA A 20 7.50 14.18 -4.01
CA ALA A 20 6.84 13.20 -3.16
C ALA A 20 7.70 11.96 -2.82
N GLU A 21 8.70 11.64 -3.65
CA GLU A 21 9.57 10.48 -3.46
C GLU A 21 10.79 10.77 -2.59
N VAL A 22 11.25 12.02 -2.55
CA VAL A 22 12.57 12.38 -2.01
C VAL A 22 12.54 13.52 -1.00
N THR A 23 11.42 14.23 -0.83
CA THR A 23 11.33 15.32 0.17
C THR A 23 11.05 14.74 1.55
N ALA A 24 11.78 15.22 2.55
CA ALA A 24 11.53 15.03 3.97
C ALA A 24 10.21 15.67 4.42
N LEU A 25 9.60 15.06 5.43
CA LEU A 25 8.36 15.54 6.01
C LEU A 25 8.54 16.94 6.60
N ASN A 26 7.60 17.85 6.32
CA ASN A 26 7.62 19.26 6.79
C ASN A 26 8.74 20.15 6.21
N PHE A 27 9.41 19.73 5.14
CA PHE A 27 10.41 20.53 4.41
C PHE A 27 9.88 21.02 3.05
N THR A 28 10.34 22.20 2.63
CA THR A 28 10.08 22.73 1.29
C THR A 28 11.10 22.15 0.30
N PRO A 29 10.66 21.49 -0.78
CA PRO A 29 11.57 20.86 -1.74
C PRO A 29 12.24 21.90 -2.64
N VAL A 30 13.56 21.79 -2.80
CA VAL A 30 14.36 22.63 -3.72
C VAL A 30 15.25 21.77 -4.61
N GLY A 31 14.80 21.56 -5.86
CA GLY A 31 15.55 20.82 -6.87
C GLY A 31 16.59 21.69 -7.59
N VAL A 32 17.86 21.56 -7.20
CA VAL A 32 18.96 22.33 -7.79
C VAL A 32 19.50 21.66 -9.06
N LYS A 33 19.39 22.36 -10.19
CA LYS A 33 20.00 21.96 -11.46
C LYS A 33 21.50 22.29 -11.45
N GLN A 34 22.28 21.53 -12.22
CA GLN A 34 23.71 21.77 -12.32
C GLN A 34 24.01 23.19 -12.83
N GLY A 35 24.87 23.91 -12.11
CA GLY A 35 25.29 25.27 -12.44
C GLY A 35 26.30 25.82 -11.44
N ASN A 36 26.65 27.10 -11.54
CA ASN A 36 27.50 27.80 -10.57
C ASN A 36 26.72 28.77 -9.67
N THR A 37 25.44 29.01 -9.98
CA THR A 37 24.52 29.77 -9.15
C THR A 37 23.11 29.21 -9.26
N TYR A 38 22.34 29.31 -8.17
CA TYR A 38 20.95 28.91 -8.12
C TYR A 38 20.20 29.82 -7.14
N GLN A 39 19.04 30.34 -7.54
CA GLN A 39 18.24 31.24 -6.73
C GLN A 39 16.82 30.69 -6.55
N PHE A 40 16.29 30.81 -5.34
CA PHE A 40 14.92 30.40 -5.02
C PHE A 40 14.34 31.30 -3.91
N ALA A 41 13.02 31.26 -3.77
CA ALA A 41 12.31 31.99 -2.72
C ALA A 41 11.72 31.02 -1.68
N LEU A 42 11.65 31.45 -0.44
CA LEU A 42 11.17 30.64 0.69
C LEU A 42 10.54 31.52 1.76
N GLY A 43 9.22 31.48 1.91
CA GLY A 43 8.51 32.19 2.99
C GLY A 43 8.78 33.70 3.09
N GLY A 44 9.03 34.36 1.95
CA GLY A 44 9.39 35.78 1.89
C GLY A 44 10.90 36.07 1.90
N LEU A 45 11.74 35.04 2.05
CA LEU A 45 13.18 35.11 1.84
C LEU A 45 13.53 34.89 0.36
N GLU A 46 14.52 35.62 -0.14
CA GLU A 46 15.21 35.28 -1.40
C GLU A 46 16.57 34.70 -1.06
N ILE A 47 16.84 33.48 -1.52
CA ILE A 47 18.07 32.74 -1.23
C ILE A 47 18.82 32.50 -2.55
N THR A 48 20.08 32.91 -2.58
CA THR A 48 21.00 32.62 -3.69
C THR A 48 22.14 31.74 -3.18
N LEU A 49 22.33 30.62 -3.86
CA LEU A 49 23.46 29.71 -3.72
C LEU A 49 24.44 30.00 -4.86
N ASP A 50 25.72 30.20 -4.58
CA ASP A 50 26.73 30.36 -5.62
C ASP A 50 28.12 29.87 -5.17
N THR A 51 28.95 29.53 -6.15
CA THR A 51 30.36 29.15 -5.91
C THR A 51 31.26 30.36 -6.09
N PRO A 52 31.96 30.83 -5.03
CA PRO A 52 32.85 31.99 -5.14
C PRO A 52 34.16 31.67 -5.87
N ILE A 53 34.48 30.38 -6.04
CA ILE A 53 35.68 29.90 -6.73
C ILE A 53 35.35 29.57 -8.18
N LYS A 54 36.20 30.09 -9.08
CA LYS A 54 36.08 29.87 -10.52
C LYS A 54 36.11 28.37 -10.85
N ASP A 55 35.25 27.97 -11.79
CA ASP A 55 35.12 26.60 -12.31
C ASP A 55 34.53 25.56 -11.33
N GLN A 56 34.14 25.95 -10.10
CA GLN A 56 33.33 25.10 -9.23
C GLN A 56 31.86 25.09 -9.64
N ILE A 57 31.21 23.94 -9.47
CA ILE A 57 29.79 23.75 -9.78
C ILE A 57 29.02 23.21 -8.58
N ILE A 58 27.75 23.57 -8.51
CA ILE A 58 26.71 23.03 -7.63
C ILE A 58 25.91 22.04 -8.46
N LYS A 59 25.68 20.84 -7.92
CA LYS A 59 24.82 19.82 -8.53
C LYS A 59 24.10 19.04 -7.43
N SER A 60 22.86 18.64 -7.68
CA SER A 60 22.18 17.70 -6.79
C SER A 60 22.66 16.26 -6.98
N ASN A 61 22.78 15.51 -5.88
CA ASN A 61 23.15 14.09 -5.87
C ASN A 61 22.32 13.33 -4.83
N TRP A 62 22.34 11.99 -4.85
CA TRP A 62 21.53 11.17 -3.94
C TRP A 62 22.09 9.78 -3.66
N PHE A 63 21.71 9.25 -2.50
CA PHE A 63 21.93 7.90 -2.04
C PHE A 63 20.61 7.13 -2.09
N LYS A 64 20.42 6.33 -3.14
CA LYS A 64 19.16 5.62 -3.42
C LYS A 64 18.66 4.76 -2.26
N GLN A 65 19.54 4.01 -1.59
CA GLN A 65 19.15 3.17 -0.46
C GLN A 65 18.75 4.01 0.76
N GLY A 66 19.41 5.16 0.98
CA GLY A 66 19.01 6.15 1.98
C GLY A 66 17.57 6.62 1.81
N ILE A 67 17.19 7.01 0.59
CA ILE A 67 15.80 7.42 0.27
C ILE A 67 14.79 6.30 0.52
N GLN A 68 15.20 5.04 0.36
CA GLN A 68 14.32 3.89 0.54
C GLN A 68 14.16 3.46 2.00
N LEU A 69 15.20 3.58 2.82
CA LEU A 69 15.28 2.96 4.15
C LEU A 69 15.56 3.93 5.30
N GLY A 70 15.92 5.18 5.01
CA GLY A 70 16.32 6.18 5.99
C GLY A 70 15.63 7.52 5.82
N ASP A 71 16.18 8.54 6.46
CA ASP A 71 15.65 9.89 6.40
C ASP A 71 15.96 10.50 5.03
N ARG A 72 14.90 10.97 4.38
CA ARG A 72 14.99 11.60 3.05
C ARG A 72 15.92 12.82 3.06
N LEU A 73 15.80 13.64 4.10
CA LEU A 73 16.58 14.87 4.30
C LEU A 73 18.09 14.65 4.19
N THR A 74 18.64 13.50 4.58
CA THR A 74 20.09 13.25 4.53
C THR A 74 20.49 12.33 3.39
N SER A 75 19.54 11.91 2.57
CA SER A 75 19.75 10.91 1.53
C SER A 75 19.86 11.53 0.13
N ASP A 76 19.57 12.82 -0.01
CA ASP A 76 19.96 13.64 -1.15
C ASP A 76 20.46 15.01 -0.68
N GLY A 77 20.86 15.86 -1.61
CA GLY A 77 21.42 17.17 -1.28
C GLY A 77 22.10 17.83 -2.46
N ILE A 78 22.55 19.07 -2.25
CA ILE A 78 23.49 19.74 -3.15
C ILE A 78 24.93 19.37 -2.79
N VAL A 79 25.72 19.16 -3.84
CA VAL A 79 27.15 18.89 -3.76
C VAL A 79 27.90 19.95 -4.54
N VAL A 80 28.87 20.59 -3.90
CA VAL A 80 29.85 21.44 -4.56
C VAL A 80 31.09 20.59 -4.85
N TYR A 81 31.40 20.46 -6.13
CA TYR A 81 32.60 19.75 -6.57
C TYR A 81 33.80 20.72 -6.62
N PRO A 82 34.99 20.28 -6.19
CA PRO A 82 36.16 21.14 -6.16
C PRO A 82 36.67 21.43 -7.57
N SER A 83 37.33 22.58 -7.74
CA SER A 83 38.15 22.91 -8.90
C SER A 83 39.60 22.48 -8.63
N LYS A 84 40.40 22.27 -9.68
CA LYS A 84 41.77 21.77 -9.55
C LYS A 84 42.64 22.73 -8.70
N GLY A 85 42.96 22.32 -7.47
CA GLY A 85 43.85 23.05 -6.56
C GLY A 85 43.16 23.90 -5.49
N ASP A 86 41.82 23.97 -5.50
CA ASP A 86 41.04 24.75 -4.53
C ASP A 86 40.04 23.87 -3.76
N ASN A 87 39.81 24.21 -2.50
CA ASN A 87 38.79 23.57 -1.68
C ASN A 87 37.39 23.99 -2.12
N ALA A 88 36.40 23.08 -2.04
CA ALA A 88 35.01 23.41 -2.33
C ALA A 88 34.50 24.52 -1.39
N GLN A 89 33.84 25.52 -1.97
CA GLN A 89 33.23 26.63 -1.24
C GLN A 89 31.82 26.90 -1.76
N LEU A 90 30.91 27.16 -0.83
CA LEU A 90 29.56 27.59 -1.12
C LEU A 90 29.28 28.91 -0.42
N ARG A 91 28.76 29.88 -1.17
CA ARG A 91 28.21 31.12 -0.65
C ARG A 91 26.68 31.06 -0.69
N ILE A 92 26.06 31.41 0.43
CA ILE A 92 24.60 31.53 0.58
C ILE A 92 24.29 32.99 0.90
N THR A 93 23.60 33.67 -0.01
CA THR A 93 23.10 35.04 0.19
C THR A 93 21.61 34.98 0.52
N ILE A 94 21.21 35.56 1.65
CA ILE A 94 19.84 35.56 2.15
C ILE A 94 19.33 36.99 2.22
N ARG A 95 18.25 37.31 1.51
CA ARG A 95 17.55 38.60 1.57
C ARG A 95 16.17 38.42 2.21
N GLY A 96 15.71 39.44 2.93
CA GLY A 96 14.38 39.47 3.55
C GLY A 96 14.33 39.02 5.01
N LEU A 97 15.49 38.72 5.64
CA LEU A 97 15.56 38.58 7.09
C LEU A 97 15.28 39.94 7.75
N LYS A 98 14.42 39.94 8.78
CA LYS A 98 14.10 41.15 9.53
C LYS A 98 15.23 41.47 10.53
N PRO A 99 15.36 42.72 10.99
CA PRO A 99 16.26 43.03 12.08
C PRO A 99 15.91 42.21 13.34
N GLY A 100 16.91 41.56 13.93
CA GLY A 100 16.71 40.64 15.04
C GLY A 100 17.79 39.57 15.16
N HIS A 101 17.60 38.69 16.15
CA HIS A 101 18.43 37.51 16.35
C HIS A 101 17.93 36.35 15.50
N HIS A 102 18.83 35.67 14.82
CA HIS A 102 18.52 34.56 13.92
C HIS A 102 19.44 33.37 14.15
N SER A 103 18.94 32.18 13.77
CA SER A 103 19.73 30.95 13.69
C SER A 103 19.60 30.27 12.33
N LEU A 104 20.66 29.59 11.91
CA LEU A 104 20.69 28.75 10.71
C LEU A 104 21.34 27.42 11.02
N LEU A 105 20.59 26.35 10.79
CA LEU A 105 21.06 24.97 10.78
C LEU A 105 21.25 24.50 9.34
N ALA A 106 22.36 23.79 9.09
CA ALA A 106 22.58 23.04 7.85
C ALA A 106 22.98 21.59 8.15
N TYR A 107 22.47 20.67 7.33
CA TYR A 107 22.80 19.24 7.37
C TYR A 107 23.90 18.90 6.36
N HIS A 108 24.85 18.07 6.77
CA HIS A 108 26.08 17.73 6.05
C HIS A 108 26.32 16.21 6.06
N ASN A 109 25.68 15.51 5.12
CA ASN A 109 25.79 14.09 4.87
C ASN A 109 26.12 13.84 3.40
N ILE A 110 27.33 13.38 3.15
CA ILE A 110 27.81 13.04 1.81
C ILE A 110 27.06 11.79 1.34
N VAL A 111 26.40 11.92 0.19
CA VAL A 111 25.57 10.86 -0.41
C VAL A 111 26.37 9.91 -1.32
N ASP A 112 27.55 10.34 -1.74
CA ASP A 112 28.55 9.48 -2.37
C ASP A 112 29.20 8.56 -1.33
N GLY A 113 29.54 7.33 -1.71
CA GLY A 113 30.13 6.33 -0.81
C GLY A 113 31.62 6.56 -0.58
N LEU A 114 32.01 7.78 -0.19
CA LEU A 114 33.40 8.17 0.03
C LEU A 114 34.00 7.42 1.21
N THR A 115 35.30 7.17 1.16
CA THR A 115 36.06 6.49 2.23
C THR A 115 37.34 7.25 2.54
N GLY A 116 37.90 7.04 3.73
CA GLY A 116 39.12 7.72 4.16
C GLY A 116 38.85 9.03 4.91
N ASN A 117 39.76 9.99 4.79
CA ASN A 117 39.65 11.25 5.51
C ASN A 117 38.62 12.16 4.85
N ILE A 118 37.67 12.67 5.64
CA ILE A 118 36.62 13.57 5.17
C ILE A 118 36.92 14.98 5.70
N PRO A 119 37.17 15.98 4.84
CA PRO A 119 37.43 17.35 5.26
C PRO A 119 36.28 17.95 6.10
N SER A 120 36.63 18.71 7.14
CA SER A 120 35.67 19.44 7.95
C SER A 120 35.23 20.74 7.27
N ILE A 121 34.16 21.35 7.77
CA ILE A 121 33.62 22.61 7.27
C ILE A 121 33.86 23.73 8.30
N GLN A 122 34.26 24.89 7.80
CA GLN A 122 34.18 26.17 8.49
C GLN A 122 32.99 26.97 7.94
N VAL A 123 32.21 27.57 8.84
CA VAL A 123 31.10 28.45 8.51
C VAL A 123 31.45 29.86 8.99
N SER A 124 31.32 30.84 8.09
CA SER A 124 31.57 32.25 8.42
C SER A 124 30.52 33.14 7.78
N ARG A 125 30.35 34.36 8.30
CA ARG A 125 29.49 35.38 7.68
C ARG A 125 30.27 36.60 7.27
N GLU A 126 29.83 37.28 6.22
CA GLU A 126 30.34 38.61 5.91
C GLU A 126 29.80 39.63 6.90
N LYS A 127 30.70 40.43 7.49
CA LYS A 127 30.38 41.48 8.45
C LYS A 127 31.13 42.75 8.08
N GLU A 128 30.42 43.88 8.06
CA GLU A 128 31.08 45.17 7.92
C GLU A 128 31.96 45.45 9.13
N GLN A 129 33.20 45.82 8.87
CA GLN A 129 34.13 46.35 9.86
C GLN A 129 34.68 47.70 9.40
N ILE A 130 34.99 48.57 10.36
CA ILE A 130 35.67 49.83 10.09
C ILE A 130 37.17 49.58 10.26
N ILE A 131 37.92 49.64 9.17
CA ILE A 131 39.38 49.57 9.20
C ILE A 131 39.99 50.95 9.02
N THR A 132 41.12 51.18 9.68
CA THR A 132 41.88 52.43 9.52
C THR A 132 43.04 52.19 8.56
N VAL A 133 43.00 52.84 7.40
CA VAL A 133 44.08 52.78 6.40
C VAL A 133 44.88 54.08 6.39
N LYS A 134 46.18 53.97 6.16
CA LYS A 134 47.05 55.13 5.93
C LYS A 134 46.98 55.53 4.46
N LYS A 135 46.60 56.79 4.20
CA LYS A 135 46.72 57.43 2.88
C LYS A 135 47.66 58.63 3.03
N GLY A 136 48.94 58.41 2.73
CA GLY A 136 50.01 59.38 3.03
C GLY A 136 50.24 59.53 4.54
N LYS A 137 50.30 60.78 5.06
CA LYS A 137 50.44 61.08 6.50
C LYS A 137 49.11 61.03 7.29
N LYS A 138 47.97 60.81 6.64
CA LYS A 138 46.64 60.80 7.28
C LYS A 138 46.12 59.36 7.45
N ARG A 139 45.43 59.11 8.57
CA ARG A 139 44.66 57.89 8.82
C ARG A 139 43.20 58.15 8.43
N ILE A 140 42.63 57.30 7.59
CA ILE A 140 41.24 57.38 7.13
C ILE A 140 40.54 56.10 7.56
N GLN A 141 39.36 56.23 8.15
CA GLN A 141 38.48 55.10 8.41
C GLN A 141 37.72 54.76 7.13
N GLN A 142 37.76 53.50 6.72
CA GLN A 142 36.95 52.99 5.61
C GLN A 142 36.23 51.71 6.04
N LYS A 143 35.05 51.51 5.49
CA LYS A 143 34.34 50.24 5.61
C LYS A 143 35.08 49.16 4.80
N SER A 144 35.23 47.98 5.40
CA SER A 144 35.73 46.77 4.76
C SER A 144 34.81 45.63 5.17
N MET A 145 34.63 44.64 4.29
CA MET A 145 34.02 43.38 4.70
C MET A 145 35.09 42.51 5.39
N MET A 146 34.72 41.83 6.46
CA MET A 146 35.47 40.70 7.01
C MET A 146 34.59 39.46 7.01
N GLN A 147 35.22 38.29 7.07
CA GLN A 147 34.53 37.04 7.39
C GLN A 147 34.66 36.78 8.89
N GLU A 148 33.56 36.89 9.61
CA GLU A 148 33.45 36.47 11.01
C GLU A 148 33.17 34.97 11.04
N ILE A 149 34.09 34.18 11.62
CA ILE A 149 33.91 32.73 11.78
C ILE A 149 32.83 32.49 12.84
N LEU A 150 31.79 31.75 12.47
CA LEU A 150 30.67 31.40 13.35
C LEU A 150 30.77 29.95 13.85
N ALA A 151 31.33 29.06 13.04
CA ALA A 151 31.59 27.67 13.42
C ALA A 151 32.81 27.11 12.66
N GLN A 152 33.50 26.15 13.27
CA GLN A 152 34.66 25.47 12.68
C GLN A 152 34.64 23.99 13.06
N ASP A 153 35.46 23.18 12.39
CA ASP A 153 35.59 21.74 12.61
C ASP A 153 34.27 20.95 12.51
N ILE A 154 33.33 21.46 11.70
CA ILE A 154 32.06 20.79 11.45
C ILE A 154 32.32 19.53 10.60
N LYS A 155 31.98 18.37 11.14
CA LYS A 155 32.14 17.10 10.43
C LYS A 155 31.13 16.99 9.29
N GLN A 156 31.55 16.42 8.17
CA GLN A 156 30.65 15.85 7.18
C GLN A 156 30.59 14.34 7.41
N THR A 157 29.39 13.78 7.49
CA THR A 157 29.19 12.34 7.57
C THR A 157 29.02 11.74 6.19
N VAL A 158 29.00 10.41 6.08
CA VAL A 158 28.86 9.72 4.78
C VAL A 158 27.72 8.72 4.89
N ARG A 159 26.67 8.91 4.09
CA ARG A 159 25.52 8.00 3.95
C ARG A 159 24.87 7.59 5.28
N GLU A 160 24.88 8.49 6.26
CA GLU A 160 24.12 8.29 7.49
C GLU A 160 22.62 8.27 7.19
N MET A 161 21.92 7.32 7.81
CA MET A 161 20.51 7.04 7.54
C MET A 161 19.56 7.91 8.37
N LYS A 162 20.10 8.67 9.32
CA LYS A 162 19.34 9.54 10.22
C LYS A 162 19.88 10.95 10.24
N ALA A 163 18.98 11.93 10.21
CA ALA A 163 19.32 13.35 10.31
C ALA A 163 20.07 13.68 11.60
N SER A 164 19.71 13.02 12.70
CA SER A 164 20.37 13.14 14.01
C SER A 164 21.81 12.60 14.05
N GLN A 165 22.17 11.72 13.10
CA GLN A 165 23.51 11.13 13.00
C GLN A 165 24.39 11.88 12.01
N SER A 166 23.80 12.70 11.14
CA SER A 166 24.55 13.45 10.14
C SER A 166 25.39 14.59 10.73
N GLY A 167 26.37 15.04 9.95
CA GLY A 167 27.07 16.29 10.21
C GLY A 167 26.10 17.46 10.25
N GLN A 168 26.28 18.39 11.19
CA GLN A 168 25.37 19.53 11.36
C GLN A 168 26.18 20.79 11.74
N SER A 169 25.92 21.90 11.07
CA SER A 169 26.35 23.22 11.54
C SER A 169 25.16 24.00 12.07
N TYR A 170 25.24 24.50 13.30
CA TYR A 170 24.26 25.41 13.88
C TYR A 170 24.96 26.73 14.19
N ILE A 171 24.54 27.81 13.52
CA ILE A 171 25.11 29.14 13.71
C ILE A 171 24.02 30.12 14.17
N GLU A 172 24.41 31.06 15.01
CA GLU A 172 23.55 32.15 15.47
C GLU A 172 24.17 33.48 15.05
N PHE A 173 23.34 34.43 14.64
CA PHE A 173 23.79 35.73 14.17
C PHE A 173 22.69 36.78 14.26
N ASP A 174 23.09 38.04 14.46
CA ASP A 174 22.17 39.16 14.47
C ASP A 174 22.12 39.88 13.11
N VAL A 175 20.92 40.30 12.72
CA VAL A 175 20.63 41.13 11.54
C VAL A 175 20.26 42.53 12.03
N THR A 176 20.93 43.56 11.50
CA THR A 176 20.80 44.94 12.00
C THR A 176 19.92 45.83 11.12
N ASP A 177 19.81 45.51 9.83
CA ASP A 177 19.04 46.22 8.82
C ASP A 177 18.62 45.24 7.70
N ASP A 178 17.86 45.71 6.72
CA ASP A 178 17.36 44.87 5.61
C ASP A 178 18.44 44.51 4.57
N GLN A 179 19.73 44.53 4.95
CA GLN A 179 20.81 44.12 4.06
C GLN A 179 20.89 42.60 3.91
N PRO A 180 21.39 42.10 2.78
CA PRO A 180 21.59 40.67 2.58
C PRO A 180 22.59 40.10 3.59
N VAL A 181 22.22 38.99 4.22
CA VAL A 181 23.16 38.19 5.01
C VAL A 181 23.90 37.24 4.07
N VAL A 182 25.23 37.24 4.12
CA VAL A 182 26.07 36.37 3.29
C VAL A 182 26.82 35.39 4.17
N ILE A 183 26.52 34.10 4.03
CA ILE A 183 27.16 32.99 4.76
C ILE A 183 28.05 32.20 3.82
N HIS A 184 29.25 31.86 4.26
CA HIS A 184 30.22 31.05 3.54
C HIS A 184 30.41 29.71 4.24
N TYR A 185 30.26 28.62 3.51
CA TYR A 185 30.64 27.27 3.90
C TYR A 185 31.90 26.87 3.13
N GLN A 186 32.97 26.55 3.84
CA GLN A 186 34.28 26.28 3.25
C GLN A 186 34.90 25.01 3.84
N LEU A 187 35.38 24.11 2.98
CA LEU A 187 36.15 22.95 3.43
C LEU A 187 37.52 23.36 4.02
N GLN A 188 37.88 22.72 5.12
CA GLN A 188 39.15 22.83 5.82
C GLN A 188 39.97 21.54 5.63
N GLY A 189 41.21 21.68 5.15
CA GLY A 189 42.09 20.57 4.76
C GLY A 189 42.05 20.25 3.27
N VAL A 190 43.10 19.58 2.75
CA VAL A 190 43.23 19.22 1.33
C VAL A 190 43.33 17.70 1.21
N ASP A 191 42.26 17.05 0.77
CA ASP A 191 42.29 15.67 0.28
C ASP A 191 41.74 15.65 -1.15
N ASN A 192 42.63 15.47 -2.13
CA ASN A 192 42.28 15.54 -3.55
C ASN A 192 41.23 14.50 -3.98
N ALA A 193 40.99 13.44 -3.19
CA ALA A 193 40.01 12.40 -3.51
C ALA A 193 38.61 12.68 -2.92
N ASN A 194 38.51 13.42 -1.80
CA ASN A 194 37.28 13.57 -1.01
C ASN A 194 36.84 15.05 -0.81
N ASN A 195 37.31 15.96 -1.65
CA ASN A 195 37.14 17.42 -1.50
C ASN A 195 35.75 17.96 -1.93
N THR A 196 34.66 17.24 -1.65
CA THR A 196 33.28 17.71 -1.93
C THR A 196 32.63 18.33 -0.69
N LEU A 197 31.86 19.39 -0.88
CA LEU A 197 31.04 20.00 0.17
C LEU A 197 29.57 19.66 -0.06
N THR A 198 28.92 19.05 0.92
CA THR A 198 27.50 18.68 0.83
C THR A 198 26.65 19.49 1.80
N ILE A 199 25.52 19.99 1.29
CA ILE A 199 24.42 20.51 2.11
C ILE A 199 23.14 19.77 1.70
N ASN A 200 22.52 19.10 2.65
CA ASN A 200 21.30 18.34 2.39
C ASN A 200 20.03 19.18 2.65
N GLY A 201 20.05 20.01 3.69
CA GLY A 201 18.94 20.92 3.98
C GLY A 201 19.33 22.10 4.86
N LEU A 202 18.46 23.11 4.89
CA LEU A 202 18.61 24.33 5.69
C LEU A 202 17.37 24.53 6.57
N VAL A 203 17.58 24.94 7.82
CA VAL A 203 16.50 25.24 8.77
C VAL A 203 16.78 26.58 9.44
N PHE A 204 15.81 27.49 9.35
CA PHE A 204 15.90 28.85 9.88
C PHE A 204 15.12 28.98 11.19
N ASP A 205 15.72 29.65 12.17
CA ASP A 205 15.07 30.10 13.42
C ASP A 205 14.39 28.97 14.22
N LYS A 206 15.05 27.80 14.29
CA LYS A 206 14.67 26.68 15.16
C LYS A 206 15.72 26.42 16.25
N ALA A 207 15.30 25.75 17.31
CA ALA A 207 16.18 25.30 18.38
C ALA A 207 17.31 24.41 17.83
N ASN A 208 18.47 24.45 18.50
CA ASN A 208 19.58 23.57 18.14
C ASN A 208 19.16 22.11 18.33
N PRO A 209 19.14 21.28 17.26
CA PRO A 209 18.66 19.90 17.34
C PRO A 209 19.47 19.05 18.32
N LYS A 210 20.71 19.42 18.62
CA LYS A 210 21.51 18.73 19.64
C LYS A 210 20.96 18.92 21.04
N ALA A 211 20.26 20.02 21.33
CA ALA A 211 19.72 20.32 22.65
C ALA A 211 18.26 19.86 22.82
N THR A 212 17.66 19.23 21.81
CA THR A 212 16.26 18.80 21.81
C THR A 212 16.16 17.28 21.72
N ALA A 213 15.00 16.73 22.08
CA ALA A 213 14.72 15.31 21.90
C ALA A 213 14.71 14.94 20.41
N LEU A 214 15.25 13.77 20.07
CA LEU A 214 15.42 13.28 18.70
C LEU A 214 14.91 11.84 18.54
N ASN A 215 14.79 11.37 17.30
CA ASN A 215 14.51 9.95 16.98
C ASN A 215 13.30 9.38 17.75
N PRO A 216 12.10 9.97 17.57
CA PRO A 216 10.91 9.54 18.27
C PRO A 216 10.49 8.12 17.91
N TYR A 217 9.97 7.40 18.89
CA TYR A 217 9.08 6.26 18.69
C TYR A 217 7.75 6.54 19.42
N PRO A 218 6.58 6.36 18.78
CA PRO A 218 6.42 6.09 17.35
C PRO A 218 7.11 7.13 16.46
N ALA A 219 7.48 6.71 15.24
CA ALA A 219 8.07 7.64 14.29
C ALA A 219 7.07 8.76 13.99
N ASP A 220 7.57 9.95 13.69
CA ASP A 220 6.70 11.05 13.26
C ASP A 220 5.94 10.66 11.99
N ASP A 221 4.64 10.95 11.97
CA ASP A 221 3.70 10.59 10.90
C ASP A 221 3.50 9.07 10.74
N ASP A 222 3.76 8.27 11.79
CA ASP A 222 3.39 6.86 11.80
C ASP A 222 1.87 6.70 11.93
N LEU A 223 1.21 6.40 10.82
CA LEU A 223 -0.23 6.21 10.74
C LEU A 223 -0.72 4.83 11.21
N HIS A 224 0.21 3.92 11.56
CA HIS A 224 -0.07 2.50 11.81
C HIS A 224 0.53 2.00 13.12
N VAL A 225 0.58 2.86 14.15
CA VAL A 225 1.17 2.51 15.44
C VAL A 225 0.42 1.35 16.08
N ASN A 226 1.16 0.35 16.53
CA ASN A 226 0.58 -0.71 17.34
C ASN A 226 0.23 -0.18 18.75
N ALA A 227 -1.03 0.16 18.98
CA ALA A 227 -1.55 0.59 20.28
C ALA A 227 -2.55 -0.42 20.88
N GLU A 228 -2.32 -1.72 20.68
CA GLU A 228 -3.19 -2.78 21.23
C GLU A 228 -3.47 -2.57 22.74
N GLY A 229 -4.75 -2.61 23.11
CA GLY A 229 -5.19 -2.28 24.47
C GLY A 229 -5.25 -0.78 24.78
N GLY A 230 -5.20 0.08 23.76
CA GLY A 230 -5.30 1.53 23.87
C GLY A 230 -4.07 2.18 24.50
N LYS A 231 -2.88 1.62 24.26
CA LYS A 231 -1.63 2.09 24.90
C LYS A 231 -0.41 2.03 23.99
N VAL A 232 0.50 2.98 24.16
CA VAL A 232 1.79 3.06 23.44
C VAL A 232 2.86 3.55 24.40
N VAL A 233 4.07 2.98 24.32
CA VAL A 233 5.24 3.51 25.02
C VAL A 233 5.99 4.43 24.07
N LEU A 234 5.90 5.74 24.32
CA LEU A 234 6.70 6.76 23.64
C LEU A 234 8.16 6.59 24.04
N ARG A 235 9.09 6.78 23.10
CA ARG A 235 10.54 6.77 23.34
C ARG A 235 11.22 7.84 22.49
N TRP A 236 12.34 8.36 22.98
CA TRP A 236 13.14 9.34 22.25
C TRP A 236 14.62 9.18 22.60
N GLN A 237 15.47 9.76 21.77
CA GLN A 237 16.87 10.03 22.11
C GLN A 237 16.95 11.37 22.84
N THR A 238 17.66 11.39 23.97
CA THR A 238 17.91 12.61 24.76
C THR A 238 18.69 13.65 23.98
N GLY A 239 18.35 14.92 24.22
CA GLY A 239 19.22 16.05 23.89
C GLY A 239 20.54 16.00 24.67
N GLU A 240 21.61 16.52 24.08
CA GLU A 240 22.93 16.68 24.68
C GLU A 240 22.84 17.58 25.92
N GLY A 241 23.31 17.07 27.07
CA GLY A 241 23.32 17.80 28.33
C GLY A 241 21.96 17.89 29.05
N ALA A 242 20.91 17.25 28.52
CA ALA A 242 19.63 17.18 29.20
C ALA A 242 19.68 16.27 30.43
N LYS A 243 19.07 16.71 31.53
CA LYS A 243 18.92 15.95 32.79
C LYS A 243 17.48 15.46 33.03
N GLN A 244 16.50 16.06 32.34
CA GLN A 244 15.09 15.81 32.56
C GLN A 244 14.27 16.16 31.32
N HIS A 245 13.16 15.46 31.13
CA HIS A 245 12.29 15.55 29.97
C HIS A 245 10.88 15.97 30.38
N LEU A 246 10.31 16.99 29.71
CA LEU A 246 8.93 17.43 29.89
C LEU A 246 8.08 16.91 28.74
N ILE A 247 7.10 16.05 29.04
CA ILE A 247 6.31 15.37 28.00
C ILE A 247 4.99 16.08 27.82
N TYR A 248 4.67 16.40 26.56
CA TYR A 248 3.41 17.02 26.18
C TYR A 248 2.67 16.15 25.18
N ILE A 249 1.35 16.04 25.34
CA ILE A 249 0.47 15.26 24.46
C ILE A 249 -0.83 16.03 24.23
N GLY A 250 -1.38 15.91 23.02
CA GLY A 250 -2.69 16.42 22.64
C GLY A 250 -3.23 15.71 21.40
N GLN A 251 -4.48 15.99 21.03
CA GLN A 251 -5.07 15.52 19.76
C GLN A 251 -4.91 16.55 18.63
N ARG A 252 -4.25 17.66 18.91
CA ARG A 252 -3.90 18.71 17.93
C ARG A 252 -2.50 19.24 18.22
N ALA A 253 -1.75 19.53 17.16
CA ALA A 253 -0.40 20.07 17.26
C ALA A 253 -0.32 21.40 18.04
N ASP A 254 -1.37 22.22 17.96
CA ASP A 254 -1.47 23.53 18.62
C ASP A 254 -2.05 23.48 20.04
N GLN A 255 -2.44 22.29 20.54
CA GLN A 255 -3.11 22.10 21.83
C GLN A 255 -2.47 21.00 22.66
N LEU A 256 -1.15 21.04 22.79
CA LEU A 256 -0.41 20.10 23.63
C LEU A 256 -0.52 20.47 25.12
N LYS A 257 -0.73 19.47 25.97
CA LYS A 257 -0.73 19.62 27.43
C LYS A 257 0.43 18.86 28.02
N LYS A 258 1.14 19.47 28.97
CA LYS A 258 2.16 18.77 29.75
C LYS A 258 1.50 17.65 30.55
N VAL A 259 1.87 16.40 30.30
CA VAL A 259 1.31 15.22 30.98
C VAL A 259 2.27 14.63 32.00
N ALA A 260 3.58 14.84 31.84
CA ALA A 260 4.58 14.26 32.73
C ALA A 260 5.91 15.02 32.75
N THR A 261 6.75 14.65 33.71
CA THR A 261 8.16 15.03 33.82
C THR A 261 8.93 13.80 34.27
N THR A 262 10.01 13.46 33.58
CA THR A 262 10.74 12.20 33.80
C THR A 262 12.23 12.36 33.53
N GLU A 263 13.06 11.53 34.16
CA GLU A 263 14.49 11.38 33.85
C GLU A 263 14.73 10.22 32.86
N GLU A 264 13.70 9.40 32.60
CA GLU A 264 13.73 8.30 31.64
C GLU A 264 13.39 8.79 30.23
N THR A 265 13.97 8.16 29.21
CA THR A 265 13.68 8.47 27.79
C THR A 265 12.47 7.69 27.24
N ALA A 266 11.50 7.41 28.11
CA ALA A 266 10.29 6.67 27.76
C ALA A 266 9.08 7.07 28.60
N PHE A 267 7.88 6.97 28.01
CA PHE A 267 6.62 7.27 28.69
C PHE A 267 5.45 6.46 28.10
N GLU A 268 4.69 5.75 28.96
CA GLU A 268 3.49 5.03 28.52
C GLU A 268 2.27 5.97 28.49
N VAL A 269 1.62 5.99 27.33
CA VAL A 269 0.35 6.69 27.10
C VAL A 269 -0.75 5.64 27.03
N THR A 270 -1.88 5.90 27.67
CA THR A 270 -3.05 5.02 27.69
C THR A 270 -4.30 5.79 27.25
N GLY A 271 -5.40 5.08 26.99
CA GLY A 271 -6.64 5.68 26.52
C GLY A 271 -6.60 6.10 25.04
N LEU A 272 -5.71 5.49 24.26
CA LEU A 272 -5.57 5.74 22.83
C LEU A 272 -6.67 5.00 22.06
N SER A 273 -7.25 5.69 21.07
CA SER A 273 -8.18 5.16 20.08
C SER A 273 -7.64 5.42 18.67
N SER A 274 -7.85 4.45 17.76
CA SER A 274 -7.54 4.52 16.32
C SER A 274 -8.40 5.50 15.53
N ALA A 275 -9.37 6.13 16.20
CA ALA A 275 -10.17 7.22 15.68
C ALA A 275 -9.41 8.55 15.58
N ASN A 276 -8.34 8.73 16.35
CA ASN A 276 -7.70 10.02 16.54
C ASN A 276 -6.23 10.00 16.14
N ASP A 277 -5.76 11.16 15.69
CA ASP A 277 -4.33 11.48 15.65
C ASP A 277 -3.90 12.00 17.02
N TYR A 278 -2.70 11.61 17.44
CA TYR A 278 -2.08 12.10 18.66
C TYR A 278 -0.81 12.84 18.31
N TYR A 279 -0.68 14.03 18.86
CA TYR A 279 0.48 14.89 18.75
C TYR A 279 1.20 14.89 20.08
N TRP A 280 2.53 14.83 20.05
CA TRP A 280 3.34 14.82 21.25
C TRP A 280 4.67 15.51 21.03
N ARG A 281 5.26 15.97 22.12
CA ARG A 281 6.52 16.69 22.14
C ARG A 281 7.26 16.40 23.44
N VAL A 282 8.58 16.41 23.36
CA VAL A 282 9.44 16.35 24.55
C VAL A 282 10.31 17.59 24.59
N ASP A 283 10.16 18.39 25.64
CA ASP A 283 11.05 19.52 25.90
C ASP A 283 12.17 19.05 26.84
N GLU A 284 13.41 19.42 26.52
CA GLU A 284 14.61 18.99 27.24
C GLU A 284 15.03 20.05 28.26
N VAL A 285 15.35 19.63 29.48
CA VAL A 285 15.84 20.52 30.55
C VAL A 285 17.31 20.24 30.80
N ASP A 286 18.17 21.23 30.62
CA ASP A 286 19.62 21.10 30.84
C ASP A 286 20.03 21.19 32.32
N ALA A 287 21.32 21.01 32.59
CA ALA A 287 21.88 21.13 33.93
C ALA A 287 21.59 22.48 34.62
N ASN A 288 21.43 23.56 33.84
CA ASN A 288 21.16 24.93 34.30
C ASN A 288 19.67 25.28 34.35
N ASP A 289 18.78 24.29 34.24
CA ASP A 289 17.32 24.47 34.18
C ASP A 289 16.83 25.26 32.95
N LYS A 290 17.66 25.38 31.90
CA LYS A 290 17.22 25.92 30.62
C LYS A 290 16.40 24.86 29.89
N VAL A 291 15.22 25.26 29.42
CA VAL A 291 14.32 24.41 28.64
C VAL A 291 14.56 24.64 27.14
N SER A 292 14.84 23.57 26.41
CA SER A 292 14.87 23.53 24.95
C SER A 292 13.60 22.85 24.45
N GLU A 293 12.76 23.61 23.75
CA GLU A 293 11.52 23.09 23.18
C GLU A 293 11.79 22.09 22.06
N GLY A 294 11.16 20.92 22.10
CA GLY A 294 11.34 19.87 21.09
C GLY A 294 10.46 20.05 19.85
N GLU A 295 10.65 19.17 18.86
CA GLU A 295 9.74 19.09 17.71
C GLU A 295 8.41 18.42 18.11
N VAL A 296 7.32 18.84 17.48
CA VAL A 296 6.02 18.18 17.64
C VAL A 296 5.93 17.03 16.65
N TRP A 297 5.85 15.82 17.18
CA TRP A 297 5.65 14.60 16.41
C TRP A 297 4.20 14.14 16.49
N ASN A 298 3.78 13.32 15.54
CA ASN A 298 2.43 12.79 15.50
C ASN A 298 2.37 11.31 15.14
N PHE A 299 1.32 10.64 15.58
CA PHE A 299 1.04 9.26 15.21
C PHE A 299 -0.45 8.93 15.30
N ARG A 300 -0.86 7.85 14.62
CA ARG A 300 -2.20 7.27 14.72
C ARG A 300 -2.12 5.79 15.10
N PRO A 301 -2.90 5.33 16.09
CA PRO A 301 -3.08 3.90 16.33
C PRO A 301 -3.69 3.17 15.13
N ARG A 302 -3.10 2.05 14.74
CA ARG A 302 -3.63 1.18 13.67
C ARG A 302 -4.97 0.55 14.06
N ARG A 303 -5.79 0.28 13.05
CA ARG A 303 -6.96 -0.60 13.14
C ARG A 303 -7.13 -1.39 11.86
N LEU A 304 -7.79 -2.55 11.93
CA LEU A 304 -8.09 -3.33 10.74
C LEU A 304 -8.87 -2.49 9.73
N ALA A 305 -8.55 -2.64 8.45
CA ALA A 305 -9.21 -1.98 7.32
C ALA A 305 -10.73 -2.22 7.37
N PHE A 306 -11.12 -3.46 7.67
CA PHE A 306 -12.47 -3.91 7.95
C PHE A 306 -12.39 -5.21 8.79
N PRO A 307 -13.47 -5.62 9.48
CA PRO A 307 -13.53 -6.93 10.14
C PRO A 307 -13.25 -8.06 9.13
N GLY A 308 -12.26 -8.91 9.42
CA GLY A 308 -11.81 -9.97 8.50
C GLY A 308 -10.65 -9.59 7.58
N ALA A 309 -10.19 -8.33 7.62
CA ALA A 309 -8.94 -7.96 6.94
C ALA A 309 -7.75 -8.69 7.58
N GLU A 310 -7.03 -9.48 6.78
CA GLU A 310 -5.90 -10.30 7.22
C GLU A 310 -4.64 -10.00 6.38
N GLY A 311 -3.49 -10.51 6.83
CA GLY A 311 -2.22 -10.35 6.13
C GLY A 311 -1.58 -8.97 6.28
N TYR A 312 -0.56 -8.67 5.48
CA TYR A 312 0.27 -7.47 5.69
C TYR A 312 -0.39 -6.14 5.27
N GLY A 313 -1.37 -6.14 4.36
CA GLY A 313 -2.15 -4.96 4.00
C GLY A 313 -3.35 -4.66 4.91
N ARG A 314 -3.59 -5.47 5.95
CA ARG A 314 -4.82 -5.44 6.77
C ARG A 314 -5.08 -4.13 7.53
N PHE A 315 -4.10 -3.25 7.63
CA PHE A 315 -4.23 -1.97 8.34
C PHE A 315 -4.45 -0.77 7.41
N ALA A 316 -4.61 -1.00 6.09
CA ALA A 316 -4.95 0.05 5.14
C ALA A 316 -6.07 0.96 5.69
N ILE A 317 -5.85 2.28 5.66
CA ILE A 317 -6.82 3.24 6.21
C ILE A 317 -8.04 3.39 5.29
N GLY A 318 -7.84 3.30 3.97
CA GLY A 318 -8.89 3.53 2.99
C GLY A 318 -9.44 4.97 3.03
N GLY A 319 -10.69 5.14 2.58
CA GLY A 319 -11.40 6.41 2.50
C GLY A 319 -12.00 6.95 3.80
N ARG A 320 -11.69 6.31 4.92
CA ARG A 320 -12.21 6.58 6.26
C ARG A 320 -12.00 8.02 6.72
N GLY A 321 -13.05 8.62 7.31
CA GLY A 321 -13.03 10.03 7.72
C GLY A 321 -13.07 11.01 6.54
N GLY A 322 -13.15 10.49 5.31
CA GLY A 322 -13.11 11.23 4.07
C GLY A 322 -14.49 11.56 3.51
N SER A 323 -14.49 12.05 2.28
CA SER A 323 -15.74 12.30 1.53
C SER A 323 -16.30 11.01 0.93
N VAL A 324 -17.58 11.03 0.62
CA VAL A 324 -18.23 9.97 -0.15
C VAL A 324 -18.46 10.46 -1.57
N TYR A 325 -18.13 9.60 -2.54
CA TYR A 325 -18.31 9.90 -3.95
C TYR A 325 -19.16 8.83 -4.61
N HIS A 326 -20.31 9.26 -5.14
CA HIS A 326 -21.26 8.42 -5.82
C HIS A 326 -20.92 8.28 -7.31
N VAL A 327 -20.71 7.04 -7.75
CA VAL A 327 -20.72 6.70 -9.17
C VAL A 327 -22.15 6.51 -9.61
N THR A 328 -22.64 7.46 -10.41
CA THR A 328 -24.00 7.54 -10.93
C THR A 328 -24.05 7.34 -12.45
N SER A 329 -22.92 7.13 -13.11
CA SER A 329 -22.82 6.91 -14.56
C SER A 329 -21.84 5.79 -14.89
N LEU A 330 -22.20 5.00 -15.90
CA LEU A 330 -21.34 3.95 -16.47
C LEU A 330 -20.38 4.49 -17.56
N GLU A 331 -20.53 5.77 -17.94
CA GLU A 331 -19.72 6.40 -18.97
C GLU A 331 -18.27 6.62 -18.51
N ASP A 332 -17.33 6.47 -19.44
CA ASP A 332 -15.92 6.77 -19.22
C ASP A 332 -15.36 7.70 -20.30
N ASN A 333 -14.73 8.80 -19.87
CA ASN A 333 -14.07 9.75 -20.77
C ASN A 333 -12.71 10.18 -20.19
N PRO A 334 -11.58 9.73 -20.75
CA PRO A 334 -10.25 10.04 -20.26
C PRO A 334 -9.83 11.50 -20.49
N GLU A 335 -10.32 12.11 -21.57
CA GLU A 335 -9.97 13.50 -21.93
C GLU A 335 -10.72 14.51 -21.05
N ASN A 336 -12.01 14.27 -20.82
CA ASN A 336 -12.87 15.11 -20.01
C ASN A 336 -13.76 14.26 -19.09
N PRO A 337 -13.21 13.73 -17.97
CA PRO A 337 -13.98 12.93 -17.02
C PRO A 337 -15.15 13.76 -16.45
N GLN A 338 -16.35 13.18 -16.42
CA GLN A 338 -17.55 13.86 -15.93
C GLN A 338 -17.85 13.49 -14.48
N PRO A 339 -18.33 14.42 -13.62
CA PRO A 339 -18.88 14.08 -12.31
C PRO A 339 -19.92 12.95 -12.40
N GLY A 340 -19.93 12.05 -11.42
CA GLY A 340 -20.75 10.84 -11.44
C GLY A 340 -20.11 9.64 -12.15
N SER A 341 -19.05 9.83 -12.95
CA SER A 341 -18.27 8.70 -13.49
C SER A 341 -17.25 8.16 -12.47
N LEU A 342 -16.90 6.87 -12.60
CA LEU A 342 -15.81 6.27 -11.82
C LEU A 342 -14.48 7.00 -12.06
N ARG A 343 -14.14 7.33 -13.32
CA ARG A 343 -12.89 8.02 -13.63
C ARG A 343 -12.77 9.38 -12.96
N TYR A 344 -13.86 10.15 -12.86
CA TYR A 344 -13.83 11.41 -12.14
C TYR A 344 -13.58 11.21 -10.64
N GLY A 345 -14.25 10.25 -10.01
CA GLY A 345 -14.03 9.89 -8.59
C GLY A 345 -12.58 9.49 -8.30
N ILE A 346 -11.95 8.76 -9.22
CA ILE A 346 -10.56 8.32 -9.09
C ILE A 346 -9.56 9.45 -9.38
N THR A 347 -9.77 10.25 -10.43
CA THR A 347 -8.72 11.14 -10.96
C THR A 347 -8.89 12.63 -10.60
N LYS A 348 -10.10 13.07 -10.27
CA LYS A 348 -10.44 14.49 -10.04
C LYS A 348 -10.76 14.80 -8.58
N VAL A 349 -11.45 13.90 -7.88
CA VAL A 349 -11.71 14.08 -6.44
C VAL A 349 -10.40 13.91 -5.65
N LYS A 350 -10.21 14.73 -4.62
CA LYS A 350 -8.97 14.80 -3.82
C LYS A 350 -9.25 14.54 -2.34
N GLY A 351 -8.20 14.10 -1.64
CA GLY A 351 -8.25 13.73 -0.23
C GLY A 351 -8.80 12.32 0.01
N PRO A 352 -8.86 11.90 1.29
CA PRO A 352 -9.46 10.63 1.68
C PRO A 352 -10.90 10.53 1.17
N ARG A 353 -11.26 9.41 0.56
CA ARG A 353 -12.61 9.23 -0.01
C ARG A 353 -13.04 7.79 -0.19
N THR A 354 -14.33 7.55 -0.02
CA THR A 354 -14.98 6.27 -0.32
C THR A 354 -15.82 6.39 -1.58
N ILE A 355 -15.52 5.55 -2.58
CA ILE A 355 -16.26 5.44 -3.82
C ILE A 355 -17.37 4.40 -3.64
N VAL A 356 -18.62 4.86 -3.77
CA VAL A 356 -19.83 4.04 -3.76
C VAL A 356 -20.50 4.08 -5.13
N PHE A 357 -21.39 3.13 -5.39
CA PHE A 357 -22.01 2.92 -6.70
C PHE A 357 -23.54 2.93 -6.60
N ASP A 358 -24.16 3.87 -7.31
CA ASP A 358 -25.61 3.98 -7.43
C ASP A 358 -26.13 3.31 -8.71
N VAL A 359 -25.22 2.81 -9.55
CA VAL A 359 -25.52 2.13 -10.81
C VAL A 359 -24.85 0.76 -10.86
N ALA A 360 -25.44 -0.14 -11.64
CA ALA A 360 -24.91 -1.45 -11.95
C ALA A 360 -24.77 -1.63 -13.47
N GLY A 361 -23.82 -2.48 -13.88
CA GLY A 361 -23.56 -2.77 -15.29
C GLY A 361 -22.08 -2.72 -15.64
N ILE A 362 -21.81 -2.52 -16.93
CA ILE A 362 -20.45 -2.46 -17.47
C ILE A 362 -19.97 -1.01 -17.53
N ILE A 363 -18.76 -0.77 -17.04
CA ILE A 363 -17.99 0.44 -17.34
C ILE A 363 -16.91 0.08 -18.36
N ASP A 364 -17.10 0.57 -19.58
CA ASP A 364 -16.13 0.44 -20.66
C ASP A 364 -15.02 1.46 -20.48
N LEU A 365 -13.96 1.09 -19.77
CA LEU A 365 -12.81 1.98 -19.59
C LEU A 365 -12.19 2.27 -20.97
N LYS A 366 -11.97 3.54 -21.28
CA LYS A 366 -11.41 4.01 -22.57
C LYS A 366 -9.91 4.28 -22.54
N ASP A 367 -9.31 4.25 -21.35
CA ASP A 367 -7.87 4.26 -21.12
C ASP A 367 -7.58 3.63 -19.74
N ARG A 368 -6.31 3.32 -19.45
CA ARG A 368 -5.87 2.87 -18.11
C ARG A 368 -6.38 3.84 -17.04
N LEU A 369 -6.96 3.28 -15.98
CA LEU A 369 -7.43 4.06 -14.84
C LEU A 369 -6.55 3.73 -13.63
N VAL A 370 -5.82 4.71 -13.10
CA VAL A 370 -4.92 4.52 -11.94
C VAL A 370 -5.27 5.51 -10.85
N CYS A 371 -5.51 5.01 -9.63
CA CYS A 371 -5.58 5.85 -8.44
C CYS A 371 -4.17 6.13 -7.92
N SER A 372 -3.69 7.37 -8.09
CA SER A 372 -2.39 7.80 -7.54
C SER A 372 -2.49 8.40 -6.13
N ASP A 373 -3.68 8.80 -5.70
CA ASP A 373 -3.88 9.39 -4.37
C ASP A 373 -4.01 8.26 -3.32
N PRO A 374 -3.46 8.45 -2.10
CA PRO A 374 -3.68 7.51 -1.00
C PRO A 374 -5.07 7.67 -0.37
N PHE A 375 -5.39 6.80 0.59
CA PHE A 375 -6.60 6.87 1.43
C PHE A 375 -7.89 6.77 0.63
N ILE A 376 -8.01 5.70 -0.16
CA ILE A 376 -9.20 5.45 -0.98
C ILE A 376 -9.83 4.11 -0.64
N THR A 377 -11.15 4.10 -0.50
CA THR A 377 -11.95 2.87 -0.51
C THR A 377 -12.76 2.82 -1.80
N VAL A 378 -12.71 1.71 -2.53
CA VAL A 378 -13.64 1.42 -3.64
C VAL A 378 -14.51 0.24 -3.23
N ALA A 379 -15.79 0.52 -2.95
CA ALA A 379 -16.72 -0.43 -2.36
C ALA A 379 -17.69 -0.98 -3.42
N GLY A 380 -17.25 -1.98 -4.18
CA GLY A 380 -18.08 -2.60 -5.24
C GLY A 380 -19.38 -3.21 -4.75
N GLN A 381 -19.45 -3.59 -3.47
CA GLN A 381 -20.64 -4.19 -2.85
C GLN A 381 -21.82 -3.23 -2.69
N THR A 382 -21.64 -1.92 -2.85
CA THR A 382 -22.76 -0.95 -2.77
C THR A 382 -23.64 -0.93 -4.02
N ALA A 383 -23.07 -1.35 -5.16
CA ALA A 383 -23.74 -1.32 -6.45
C ALA A 383 -25.07 -2.12 -6.41
N PRO A 384 -26.14 -1.64 -7.05
CA PRO A 384 -27.40 -2.39 -7.16
C PRO A 384 -27.26 -3.63 -8.06
N GLY A 385 -28.36 -4.37 -8.25
CA GLY A 385 -28.43 -5.48 -9.19
C GLY A 385 -27.31 -6.52 -9.02
N LYS A 386 -26.53 -6.75 -10.10
CA LYS A 386 -25.39 -7.68 -10.11
C LYS A 386 -24.02 -7.01 -9.90
N GLY A 387 -24.01 -5.72 -9.60
CA GLY A 387 -22.79 -4.95 -9.36
C GLY A 387 -22.13 -4.40 -10.62
N ILE A 388 -20.83 -4.09 -10.50
CA ILE A 388 -20.03 -3.44 -11.54
C ILE A 388 -19.01 -4.39 -12.16
N LEU A 389 -18.91 -4.33 -13.49
CA LEU A 389 -17.85 -4.96 -14.28
C LEU A 389 -17.07 -3.91 -15.06
N LEU A 390 -15.75 -3.93 -14.91
CA LEU A 390 -14.82 -3.14 -15.72
C LEU A 390 -14.31 -4.00 -16.89
N ARG A 391 -14.18 -3.42 -18.08
CA ARG A 391 -13.53 -4.07 -19.23
C ARG A 391 -12.71 -3.11 -20.08
N GLU A 392 -12.08 -3.64 -21.12
CA GLU A 392 -11.23 -2.97 -22.12
C GLU A 392 -9.86 -2.46 -21.60
N HIS A 393 -9.78 -1.87 -20.40
CA HIS A 393 -8.52 -1.31 -19.88
C HIS A 393 -8.22 -1.68 -18.40
N PRO A 394 -6.95 -1.57 -17.96
CA PRO A 394 -6.53 -1.92 -16.60
C PRO A 394 -7.02 -0.94 -15.53
N PHE A 395 -7.14 -1.44 -14.29
CA PHE A 395 -7.39 -0.61 -13.10
C PHE A 395 -6.26 -0.73 -12.08
N GLY A 396 -5.70 0.41 -11.67
CA GLY A 396 -4.55 0.51 -10.78
C GLY A 396 -4.90 1.14 -9.42
N PHE A 397 -4.28 0.60 -8.38
CA PHE A 397 -4.52 0.93 -6.98
C PHE A 397 -3.47 1.92 -6.44
N GLY A 398 -3.86 2.65 -5.39
CA GLY A 398 -2.98 3.52 -4.62
C GLY A 398 -2.61 2.91 -3.26
N SER A 399 -1.66 3.55 -2.57
CA SER A 399 -1.31 3.24 -1.18
C SER A 399 -2.47 3.56 -0.22
N GLU A 400 -2.48 2.94 0.96
CA GLU A 400 -3.56 3.11 1.95
C GLU A 400 -4.94 2.81 1.37
N GLY A 401 -4.99 1.88 0.42
CA GLY A 401 -6.16 1.62 -0.41
C GLY A 401 -6.91 0.35 0.01
N ILE A 402 -8.25 0.42 -0.02
CA ILE A 402 -9.16 -0.71 0.19
C ILE A 402 -9.98 -0.90 -1.09
N PHE A 403 -9.84 -2.04 -1.76
CA PHE A 403 -10.57 -2.34 -2.99
C PHE A 403 -11.32 -3.66 -2.83
N ARG A 404 -12.66 -3.61 -2.92
CA ARG A 404 -13.51 -4.78 -2.65
C ARG A 404 -14.61 -4.98 -3.68
N PHE A 405 -14.91 -6.24 -4.00
CA PHE A 405 -16.07 -6.66 -4.80
C PHE A 405 -16.17 -6.04 -6.21
N ILE A 406 -15.03 -5.69 -6.81
CA ILE A 406 -14.94 -5.22 -8.19
C ILE A 406 -14.61 -6.37 -9.13
N ARG A 407 -15.24 -6.37 -10.31
CA ARG A 407 -14.92 -7.30 -11.40
C ARG A 407 -14.15 -6.57 -12.49
N LEU A 408 -13.10 -7.20 -13.01
CA LEU A 408 -12.41 -6.78 -14.21
C LEU A 408 -12.31 -7.94 -15.19
N ARG A 409 -13.00 -7.84 -16.33
CA ARG A 409 -12.87 -8.79 -17.44
C ARG A 409 -12.40 -8.04 -18.67
N LEU A 410 -11.08 -7.89 -18.78
CA LEU A 410 -10.43 -7.00 -19.75
C LEU A 410 -10.90 -7.30 -21.18
N GLY A 411 -10.84 -8.57 -21.57
CA GLY A 411 -11.07 -9.02 -22.93
C GLY A 411 -9.95 -8.57 -23.87
N LYS A 412 -10.02 -9.08 -25.10
CA LYS A 412 -9.06 -8.74 -26.13
C LYS A 412 -9.35 -7.37 -26.71
N TYR A 413 -8.46 -6.42 -26.46
CA TYR A 413 -8.53 -5.08 -27.00
C TYR A 413 -7.69 -4.94 -28.28
N LEU A 414 -8.27 -4.27 -29.30
CA LEU A 414 -7.61 -3.98 -30.57
C LEU A 414 -7.40 -2.47 -30.72
N ASP A 415 -6.24 -2.05 -31.21
CA ASP A 415 -6.02 -0.66 -31.59
C ASP A 415 -6.78 -0.30 -32.88
N LYS A 416 -6.71 0.99 -33.25
CA LYS A 416 -7.33 1.53 -34.46
C LYS A 416 -6.89 0.85 -35.77
N ASN A 417 -5.80 0.09 -35.76
CA ASN A 417 -5.28 -0.65 -36.91
C ASN A 417 -5.62 -2.15 -36.83
N GLY A 418 -6.43 -2.57 -35.86
CA GLY A 418 -6.80 -3.97 -35.65
C GLY A 418 -5.71 -4.82 -34.97
N LYS A 419 -4.67 -4.21 -34.41
CA LYS A 419 -3.60 -4.92 -33.69
C LYS A 419 -3.98 -5.08 -32.23
N THR A 420 -3.79 -6.27 -31.67
CA THR A 420 -3.96 -6.51 -30.24
C THR A 420 -3.01 -5.65 -29.41
N ILE A 421 -3.57 -4.99 -28.39
CA ILE A 421 -2.78 -4.30 -27.36
C ILE A 421 -2.66 -5.23 -26.16
N THR A 422 -1.43 -5.41 -25.68
CA THR A 422 -1.16 -6.19 -24.47
C THR A 422 -1.42 -5.30 -23.26
N LEU A 423 -2.34 -5.72 -22.41
CA LEU A 423 -2.74 -5.01 -21.19
C LEU A 423 -2.82 -5.99 -20.01
N ASP A 424 -2.44 -5.48 -18.84
CA ASP A 424 -2.63 -6.13 -17.53
C ASP A 424 -4.08 -5.96 -17.05
N GLY A 425 -4.47 -6.69 -16.00
CA GLY A 425 -5.72 -6.49 -15.29
C GLY A 425 -5.60 -5.45 -14.17
N LEU A 426 -5.51 -5.95 -12.93
CA LEU A 426 -5.38 -5.14 -11.72
C LEU A 426 -3.91 -4.87 -11.37
N GLY A 427 -3.58 -3.65 -10.94
CA GLY A 427 -2.21 -3.25 -10.62
C GLY A 427 -2.06 -2.61 -9.25
N ALA A 428 -1.20 -3.17 -8.39
CA ALA A 428 -0.79 -2.65 -7.09
C ALA A 428 0.71 -2.26 -7.07
N ALA A 429 1.25 -1.82 -8.21
CA ALA A 429 2.67 -1.50 -8.35
C ALA A 429 3.04 -0.28 -7.47
N GLY A 430 4.07 -0.44 -6.63
CA GLY A 430 4.56 0.63 -5.75
C GLY A 430 3.63 1.01 -4.60
N CYS A 431 2.53 0.29 -4.39
CA CYS A 431 1.58 0.54 -3.30
C CYS A 431 2.17 0.17 -1.93
N ASP A 432 1.71 0.85 -0.87
CA ASP A 432 2.02 0.57 0.52
C ASP A 432 0.74 0.55 1.35
N ASN A 433 0.61 -0.40 2.28
CA ASN A 433 -0.61 -0.67 3.06
C ASN A 433 -1.88 -0.71 2.20
N THR A 434 -1.95 -1.69 1.30
CA THR A 434 -3.11 -1.83 0.39
C THR A 434 -3.72 -3.23 0.52
N ILE A 435 -5.04 -3.29 0.58
CA ILE A 435 -5.81 -4.54 0.61
C ILE A 435 -6.75 -4.62 -0.59
N ILE A 436 -6.69 -5.76 -1.27
CA ILE A 436 -7.57 -6.15 -2.36
C ILE A 436 -8.28 -7.43 -1.91
N ASP A 437 -9.59 -7.32 -1.73
CA ASP A 437 -10.41 -8.37 -1.16
C ASP A 437 -11.62 -8.67 -2.05
N HIS A 438 -11.96 -9.95 -2.24
CA HIS A 438 -13.15 -10.36 -2.98
C HIS A 438 -13.32 -9.70 -4.37
N CYS A 439 -12.24 -9.53 -5.12
CA CYS A 439 -12.31 -9.05 -6.51
C CYS A 439 -12.19 -10.23 -7.48
N SER A 440 -12.77 -10.08 -8.67
CA SER A 440 -12.69 -11.08 -9.74
C SER A 440 -12.01 -10.50 -10.97
N VAL A 441 -11.00 -11.20 -11.47
CA VAL A 441 -10.22 -10.77 -12.63
C VAL A 441 -10.16 -11.88 -13.66
N GLY A 442 -10.34 -11.54 -14.93
CA GLY A 442 -10.15 -12.49 -16.01
C GLY A 442 -10.00 -11.86 -17.39
N TRP A 443 -9.80 -12.73 -18.36
CA TRP A 443 -9.69 -12.38 -19.78
C TRP A 443 -8.60 -11.35 -20.08
N THR A 444 -7.51 -11.37 -19.31
CA THR A 444 -6.34 -10.50 -19.50
C THR A 444 -5.35 -11.10 -20.51
N ILE A 445 -4.49 -10.27 -21.11
CA ILE A 445 -3.54 -10.71 -22.16
C ILE A 445 -2.11 -10.89 -21.61
N ASP A 446 -1.69 -10.04 -20.68
CA ASP A 446 -0.41 -10.21 -19.96
C ASP A 446 -0.65 -10.83 -18.58
N GLU A 447 -0.75 -10.01 -17.54
CA GLU A 447 -0.93 -10.47 -16.16
C GLU A 447 -2.28 -10.00 -15.61
N ALA A 448 -3.06 -10.89 -15.01
CA ALA A 448 -4.33 -10.50 -14.39
C ALA A 448 -4.13 -9.64 -13.14
N PHE A 449 -3.09 -9.90 -12.36
CA PHE A 449 -2.70 -9.06 -11.23
C PHE A 449 -1.19 -8.84 -11.16
N SER A 450 -0.76 -7.63 -10.80
CA SER A 450 0.66 -7.29 -10.61
C SER A 450 0.90 -6.39 -9.40
N SER A 451 1.86 -6.74 -8.53
CA SER A 451 2.22 -5.96 -7.33
C SER A 451 3.72 -5.64 -7.23
N ARG A 452 4.42 -5.56 -8.36
CA ARG A 452 5.86 -5.28 -8.39
C ARG A 452 6.22 -4.01 -7.60
N ASN A 453 7.29 -4.08 -6.81
CA ASN A 453 7.77 -3.00 -5.94
C ASN A 453 6.76 -2.47 -4.91
N GLY A 454 5.65 -3.18 -4.67
CA GLY A 454 4.78 -2.90 -3.54
C GLY A 454 5.50 -3.07 -2.21
N LYS A 455 4.88 -2.65 -1.11
CA LYS A 455 5.42 -2.78 0.24
C LYS A 455 4.56 -3.72 1.06
N ASN A 456 3.58 -3.22 1.82
CA ASN A 456 2.68 -4.00 2.66
C ASN A 456 1.36 -4.27 1.91
N ILE A 457 1.16 -5.49 1.41
CA ILE A 457 -0.01 -5.82 0.56
C ILE A 457 -0.75 -7.05 1.09
N SER A 458 -2.08 -7.02 1.03
CA SER A 458 -2.94 -8.20 1.16
C SER A 458 -3.80 -8.37 -0.09
N PHE A 459 -3.75 -9.56 -0.68
CA PHE A 459 -4.61 -10.00 -1.78
C PHE A 459 -5.35 -11.26 -1.30
N GLN A 460 -6.56 -11.06 -0.77
CA GLN A 460 -7.33 -12.09 -0.09
C GLN A 460 -8.68 -12.39 -0.77
N HIS A 461 -9.12 -13.66 -0.76
CA HIS A 461 -10.44 -14.07 -1.25
C HIS A 461 -10.76 -13.64 -2.70
N ASN A 462 -9.75 -13.39 -3.53
CA ASN A 462 -9.96 -12.97 -4.92
C ASN A 462 -10.03 -14.17 -5.86
N LEU A 463 -10.66 -13.96 -7.01
CA LEU A 463 -10.73 -14.92 -8.10
C LEU A 463 -9.94 -14.40 -9.30
N ILE A 464 -8.97 -15.16 -9.78
CA ILE A 464 -8.30 -14.91 -11.06
C ILE A 464 -8.56 -16.08 -12.00
N SER A 465 -9.17 -15.82 -13.15
CA SER A 465 -9.51 -16.89 -14.07
C SER A 465 -9.47 -16.54 -15.54
N GLU A 466 -9.23 -17.56 -16.36
CA GLU A 466 -9.32 -17.48 -17.82
C GLU A 466 -8.51 -16.29 -18.40
N ALA A 467 -7.29 -16.07 -17.91
CA ALA A 467 -6.34 -15.22 -18.62
C ALA A 467 -6.13 -15.78 -20.04
N LEU A 468 -6.23 -14.92 -21.05
CA LEU A 468 -6.34 -15.32 -22.45
C LEU A 468 -5.01 -15.92 -22.96
N ASN A 469 -5.06 -17.16 -23.42
CA ASN A 469 -3.86 -17.96 -23.63
C ASN A 469 -3.12 -17.58 -24.90
N GLN A 470 -3.77 -17.57 -26.07
CA GLN A 470 -3.16 -17.16 -27.34
C GLN A 470 -3.91 -15.97 -27.98
N ALA A 471 -3.95 -14.85 -27.27
CA ALA A 471 -4.71 -13.65 -27.67
C ALA A 471 -3.97 -12.66 -28.59
N GLY A 472 -2.70 -12.90 -28.93
CA GLY A 472 -1.91 -11.99 -29.79
C GLY A 472 -1.00 -11.04 -29.02
N HIS A 473 -0.28 -11.55 -28.02
CA HIS A 473 0.64 -10.79 -27.18
C HIS A 473 1.69 -10.02 -28.02
N GLN A 474 1.84 -8.72 -27.78
CA GLN A 474 2.66 -7.82 -28.60
C GLN A 474 4.14 -8.21 -28.67
N ASN A 475 4.70 -8.68 -27.54
CA ASN A 475 6.12 -9.05 -27.44
C ASN A 475 6.39 -10.54 -27.72
N TYR A 476 5.35 -11.38 -27.76
CA TYR A 476 5.50 -12.84 -27.79
C TYR A 476 4.54 -13.45 -28.81
N VAL A 477 4.98 -13.52 -30.06
CA VAL A 477 4.17 -14.03 -31.18
C VAL A 477 3.81 -15.50 -30.96
N ASN A 478 2.51 -15.83 -31.05
CA ASN A 478 1.96 -17.18 -30.83
C ASN A 478 2.25 -17.79 -29.44
N ALA A 479 2.67 -16.98 -28.46
CA ALA A 479 2.91 -17.47 -27.12
C ALA A 479 1.59 -17.82 -26.41
N LYS A 480 1.67 -18.87 -25.60
CA LYS A 480 0.65 -19.28 -24.62
C LYS A 480 0.93 -18.51 -23.34
N HIS A 481 0.28 -17.35 -23.20
CA HIS A 481 0.58 -16.31 -22.21
C HIS A 481 -0.64 -16.00 -21.32
N GLY A 482 -1.52 -16.97 -21.10
CA GLY A 482 -2.65 -16.80 -20.18
C GLY A 482 -2.20 -16.83 -18.73
N TYR A 483 -1.58 -15.76 -18.24
CA TYR A 483 -0.91 -15.72 -16.94
C TYR A 483 -1.74 -15.03 -15.86
N ALA A 484 -1.81 -15.68 -14.70
CA ALA A 484 -2.60 -15.16 -13.59
C ALA A 484 -1.96 -13.92 -12.97
N ALA A 485 -0.73 -13.99 -12.47
CA ALA A 485 -0.15 -12.85 -11.76
C ALA A 485 1.37 -12.84 -11.62
N THR A 486 1.92 -11.62 -11.51
CA THR A 486 3.30 -11.40 -11.03
C THR A 486 3.28 -10.60 -9.72
N ILE A 487 3.68 -11.24 -8.63
CA ILE A 487 3.60 -10.69 -7.28
C ILE A 487 4.97 -10.29 -6.74
N GLY A 488 5.02 -9.13 -6.11
CA GLY A 488 6.15 -8.62 -5.35
C GLY A 488 5.65 -7.88 -4.10
N GLY A 489 6.58 -7.31 -3.35
CA GLY A 489 6.28 -6.67 -2.08
C GLY A 489 7.55 -6.53 -1.23
N ASN A 490 7.70 -5.50 -0.41
CA ASN A 490 8.59 -5.61 0.76
C ASN A 490 8.10 -6.75 1.65
N VAL A 491 6.78 -6.83 1.83
CA VAL A 491 6.08 -7.99 2.36
C VAL A 491 4.63 -8.09 1.86
N GLY A 492 4.25 -9.20 1.22
CA GLY A 492 2.91 -9.37 0.64
C GLY A 492 2.24 -10.68 1.06
N SER A 493 0.97 -10.62 1.47
CA SER A 493 0.11 -11.78 1.74
C SER A 493 -0.83 -12.04 0.56
N PHE A 494 -0.78 -13.25 0.02
CA PHE A 494 -1.62 -13.71 -1.09
C PHE A 494 -2.32 -15.00 -0.65
N HIS A 495 -3.56 -14.88 -0.20
CA HIS A 495 -4.24 -16.00 0.45
C HIS A 495 -5.70 -16.17 0.15
N HIS A 496 -6.19 -17.40 0.34
CA HIS A 496 -7.59 -17.74 0.17
C HIS A 496 -8.14 -17.38 -1.23
N ASN A 497 -7.27 -17.28 -2.23
CA ASN A 497 -7.66 -16.94 -3.60
C ASN A 497 -7.94 -18.19 -4.44
N LEU A 498 -8.80 -18.07 -5.45
CA LEU A 498 -8.99 -19.06 -6.50
C LEU A 498 -8.30 -18.61 -7.79
N LEU A 499 -7.34 -19.39 -8.26
CA LEU A 499 -6.69 -19.20 -9.55
C LEU A 499 -7.06 -20.36 -10.47
N ALA A 500 -8.03 -20.15 -11.35
CA ALA A 500 -8.62 -21.21 -12.16
C ALA A 500 -8.40 -20.98 -13.64
N ASN A 501 -8.10 -22.04 -14.39
CA ASN A 501 -8.10 -21.99 -15.86
C ASN A 501 -7.12 -20.94 -16.43
N ASN A 502 -5.92 -20.81 -15.83
CA ASN A 502 -4.83 -19.97 -16.34
C ASN A 502 -3.67 -20.84 -16.82
N GLU A 503 -3.04 -20.54 -17.95
CA GLU A 503 -1.90 -21.30 -18.50
C GLU A 503 -0.72 -21.38 -17.50
N GLY A 504 -0.48 -20.31 -16.75
CA GLY A 504 0.66 -20.24 -15.82
C GLY A 504 0.67 -19.06 -14.87
N ARG A 505 1.79 -18.94 -14.13
CA ARG A 505 2.04 -17.89 -13.15
C ARG A 505 0.97 -17.81 -12.07
N ASN A 506 0.66 -18.96 -11.49
CA ASN A 506 -0.30 -19.14 -10.40
C ASN A 506 0.46 -19.44 -9.09
N TRP A 507 1.49 -18.69 -8.68
CA TRP A 507 1.86 -17.28 -8.89
C TRP A 507 3.22 -17.11 -9.60
N SER A 508 3.56 -15.94 -10.16
CA SER A 508 4.96 -15.61 -10.48
C SER A 508 5.54 -14.67 -9.44
N MET A 509 6.61 -15.06 -8.76
CA MET A 509 7.29 -14.25 -7.75
C MET A 509 8.32 -13.34 -8.43
N GLY A 510 8.15 -12.04 -8.27
CA GLY A 510 9.02 -10.99 -8.78
C GLY A 510 9.54 -10.13 -7.65
N GLY A 511 10.29 -10.73 -6.71
CA GLY A 511 10.83 -10.04 -5.53
C GLY A 511 11.78 -8.88 -5.87
N GLY A 512 12.44 -8.96 -7.04
CA GLY A 512 13.35 -7.92 -7.51
C GLY A 512 14.61 -7.81 -6.66
N LEU A 513 15.28 -6.66 -6.76
CA LEU A 513 16.45 -6.32 -5.96
C LEU A 513 16.19 -5.06 -5.14
N ASP A 514 16.76 -5.00 -3.94
CA ASP A 514 16.78 -3.78 -3.15
C ASP A 514 17.79 -2.73 -3.69
N GLY A 515 17.89 -1.58 -3.02
CA GLY A 515 18.82 -0.52 -3.40
C GLY A 515 20.30 -0.91 -3.34
N ALA A 516 20.66 -1.97 -2.63
CA ALA A 516 22.02 -2.50 -2.49
C ALA A 516 22.31 -3.68 -3.43
N GLY A 517 21.32 -4.11 -4.24
CA GLY A 517 21.46 -5.22 -5.18
C GLY A 517 21.24 -6.61 -4.57
N TYR A 518 20.69 -6.70 -3.36
CA TYR A 518 20.27 -7.96 -2.75
C TYR A 518 18.88 -8.36 -3.23
N TYR A 519 18.62 -9.66 -3.34
CA TYR A 519 17.26 -10.16 -3.57
C TYR A 519 16.32 -9.60 -2.51
N ALA A 520 15.21 -9.04 -2.98
CA ALA A 520 14.14 -8.52 -2.14
C ALA A 520 12.90 -9.42 -2.25
N GLY A 521 11.86 -9.08 -1.48
CA GLY A 521 10.60 -9.79 -1.49
C GLY A 521 10.42 -10.76 -0.33
N ARG A 522 9.44 -10.47 0.53
CA ARG A 522 8.93 -11.40 1.54
C ARG A 522 7.50 -11.77 1.20
N LEU A 523 7.25 -12.97 0.70
CA LEU A 523 5.93 -13.33 0.15
C LEU A 523 5.29 -14.45 0.96
N ASP A 524 4.07 -14.21 1.42
CA ASP A 524 3.24 -15.16 2.15
C ASP A 524 2.15 -15.72 1.23
N LEU A 525 2.36 -16.91 0.69
CA LEU A 525 1.46 -17.57 -0.23
C LEU A 525 0.81 -18.74 0.50
N PHE A 526 -0.39 -18.53 1.05
CA PHE A 526 -1.06 -19.57 1.81
C PHE A 526 -2.53 -19.77 1.48
N ASN A 527 -3.01 -20.99 1.62
CA ASN A 527 -4.42 -21.34 1.41
C ASN A 527 -5.02 -20.90 0.07
N ASN A 528 -4.21 -20.79 -0.99
CA ASN A 528 -4.73 -20.56 -2.34
C ASN A 528 -5.19 -21.88 -2.95
N VAL A 529 -6.26 -21.82 -3.75
CA VAL A 529 -6.75 -22.94 -4.58
C VAL A 529 -6.39 -22.65 -6.02
N VAL A 530 -5.70 -23.58 -6.67
CA VAL A 530 -5.31 -23.45 -8.08
C VAL A 530 -5.88 -24.61 -8.88
N TYR A 531 -6.54 -24.30 -9.99
CA TYR A 531 -7.19 -25.30 -10.84
C TYR A 531 -6.81 -25.18 -12.31
N ASN A 532 -6.56 -26.34 -12.94
CA ASN A 532 -6.44 -26.51 -14.39
C ASN A 532 -5.37 -25.61 -15.05
N TRP A 533 -4.19 -25.51 -14.43
CA TRP A 533 -3.07 -24.78 -15.04
C TRP A 533 -2.53 -25.51 -16.27
N GLY A 534 -1.71 -24.85 -17.09
CA GLY A 534 -1.08 -25.42 -18.28
C GLY A 534 0.26 -26.11 -17.99
N ASN A 535 1.32 -25.60 -18.61
CA ASN A 535 2.69 -26.10 -18.44
C ASN A 535 3.51 -25.35 -17.38
N ARG A 536 2.88 -24.41 -16.68
CA ARG A 536 3.49 -23.54 -15.66
C ARG A 536 2.51 -23.38 -14.48
N ALA A 537 3.01 -23.41 -13.24
CA ALA A 537 2.22 -23.24 -12.02
C ALA A 537 2.75 -22.02 -11.25
N CYS A 538 3.20 -22.17 -10.01
CA CYS A 538 3.95 -21.13 -9.29
C CYS A 538 5.44 -21.15 -9.67
N ASP A 539 6.04 -19.99 -9.93
CA ASP A 539 7.47 -19.85 -10.20
C ASP A 539 8.02 -18.44 -9.94
N GLY A 540 9.20 -18.10 -10.48
CA GLY A 540 9.94 -16.89 -10.15
C GLY A 540 10.73 -17.02 -8.85
N GLY A 541 11.12 -15.90 -8.26
CA GLY A 541 11.80 -15.90 -6.97
C GLY A 541 11.73 -14.59 -6.19
N ALA A 542 11.86 -14.73 -4.88
CA ALA A 542 11.90 -13.66 -3.90
C ALA A 542 12.84 -14.07 -2.75
N HIS A 543 13.26 -13.11 -1.93
CA HIS A 543 14.21 -13.33 -0.84
C HIS A 543 13.73 -14.40 0.15
N GLU A 544 12.50 -14.28 0.64
CA GLU A 544 11.89 -15.19 1.60
C GLU A 544 10.44 -15.46 1.21
N VAL A 545 10.05 -16.74 1.13
CA VAL A 545 8.71 -17.14 0.72
C VAL A 545 8.16 -18.18 1.68
N ASN A 546 7.03 -17.89 2.32
CA ASN A 546 6.21 -18.90 2.95
C ASN A 546 5.21 -19.43 1.90
N PHE A 547 5.20 -20.74 1.66
CA PHE A 547 4.29 -21.40 0.72
C PHE A 547 3.55 -22.52 1.46
N VAL A 548 2.38 -22.21 2.03
CA VAL A 548 1.76 -23.02 3.08
C VAL A 548 0.29 -23.34 2.82
N GLY A 549 -0.13 -24.60 2.95
CA GLY A 549 -1.55 -24.95 2.94
C GLY A 549 -2.25 -24.69 1.60
N ASN A 550 -1.53 -24.62 0.47
CA ASN A 550 -2.13 -24.39 -0.84
C ASN A 550 -2.66 -25.70 -1.47
N TYR A 551 -3.76 -25.61 -2.22
CA TYR A 551 -4.39 -26.76 -2.89
C TYR A 551 -4.35 -26.60 -4.41
N TYR A 552 -3.57 -27.45 -5.09
CA TYR A 552 -3.41 -27.46 -6.54
C TYR A 552 -4.14 -28.65 -7.13
N LYS A 553 -5.27 -28.43 -7.80
CA LYS A 553 -6.04 -29.47 -8.48
C LYS A 553 -5.73 -29.50 -9.97
N MET A 554 -5.12 -30.59 -10.43
CA MET A 554 -4.87 -30.79 -11.85
C MET A 554 -6.19 -30.87 -12.62
N GLY A 555 -6.24 -30.16 -13.76
CA GLY A 555 -7.36 -30.21 -14.68
C GLY A 555 -6.98 -30.78 -16.05
N PRO A 556 -7.92 -30.77 -17.00
CA PRO A 556 -7.70 -31.31 -18.35
C PRO A 556 -6.55 -30.67 -19.13
N ALA A 557 -6.26 -29.37 -18.93
CA ALA A 557 -5.16 -28.65 -19.58
C ALA A 557 -3.79 -28.88 -18.92
N THR A 558 -3.75 -29.46 -17.72
CA THR A 558 -2.53 -29.58 -16.93
C THR A 558 -1.53 -30.54 -17.52
N SER A 559 -0.35 -30.01 -17.85
CA SER A 559 0.74 -30.77 -18.49
C SER A 559 2.05 -30.76 -17.70
N MET A 560 2.04 -30.31 -16.43
CA MET A 560 3.19 -30.40 -15.52
C MET A 560 2.77 -30.89 -14.12
N LYS A 561 3.69 -31.57 -13.41
CA LYS A 561 3.45 -32.04 -12.02
C LYS A 561 3.89 -31.07 -10.92
N TYR A 562 4.78 -30.13 -11.18
CA TYR A 562 5.25 -29.22 -10.13
C TYR A 562 4.22 -28.12 -9.86
N ILE A 563 3.95 -27.85 -8.58
CA ILE A 563 3.15 -26.71 -8.12
C ILE A 563 4.03 -25.47 -7.91
N LEU A 564 5.31 -25.68 -7.59
CA LEU A 564 6.32 -24.64 -7.42
C LEU A 564 7.61 -25.00 -8.17
N ASN A 565 8.12 -24.07 -8.96
CA ASN A 565 9.50 -24.04 -9.44
C ASN A 565 10.20 -22.77 -8.96
N ALA A 566 10.95 -22.86 -7.87
CA ALA A 566 11.77 -21.74 -7.39
C ALA A 566 12.87 -21.42 -8.43
N GLN A 567 12.79 -20.24 -9.06
CA GLN A 567 13.76 -19.80 -10.05
C GLN A 567 14.80 -18.93 -9.36
N LEU A 568 15.95 -19.54 -9.07
CA LEU A 568 17.09 -18.90 -8.45
C LEU A 568 17.91 -18.21 -9.54
N GLU A 569 17.81 -16.89 -9.60
CA GLU A 569 18.51 -16.10 -10.63
C GLU A 569 19.93 -15.76 -10.16
N GLY A 570 20.85 -15.53 -11.11
CA GLY A 570 22.24 -15.12 -10.87
C GLY A 570 22.46 -13.62 -11.00
N THR A 571 21.44 -12.83 -10.70
CA THR A 571 21.33 -11.40 -11.03
C THR A 571 21.50 -10.47 -9.81
N GLY A 572 21.48 -11.02 -8.59
CA GLY A 572 21.54 -10.28 -7.33
C GLY A 572 22.38 -10.98 -6.26
N GLN A 573 22.50 -10.33 -5.11
CA GLN A 573 23.18 -10.84 -3.92
C GLN A 573 22.19 -11.44 -2.92
N GLY A 574 22.70 -12.21 -1.95
CA GLY A 574 21.87 -12.84 -0.92
C GLY A 574 21.16 -14.11 -1.39
N SER A 575 20.15 -14.53 -0.64
CA SER A 575 19.42 -15.78 -0.86
C SER A 575 18.04 -15.55 -1.44
N GLN A 576 17.51 -16.58 -2.11
CA GLN A 576 16.09 -16.77 -2.37
C GLN A 576 15.69 -18.11 -1.75
N ALA A 577 14.85 -18.08 -0.71
CA ALA A 577 14.56 -19.26 0.12
C ALA A 577 13.05 -19.40 0.41
N TYR A 578 12.62 -20.64 0.63
CA TYR A 578 11.21 -21.04 0.61
C TYR A 578 10.89 -21.98 1.78
N TYR A 579 9.80 -21.71 2.48
CA TYR A 579 9.24 -22.61 3.49
C TYR A 579 8.01 -23.31 2.89
N MET A 580 8.12 -24.63 2.69
CA MET A 580 7.05 -25.46 2.13
C MET A 580 6.35 -26.22 3.26
N HIS A 581 5.04 -26.06 3.41
CA HIS A 581 4.30 -26.80 4.43
C HIS A 581 2.84 -27.07 4.08
N ASP A 582 2.38 -28.30 4.30
CA ASP A 582 0.99 -28.73 4.10
C ASP A 582 0.37 -28.37 2.75
N ASN A 583 1.15 -28.28 1.67
CA ASN A 583 0.59 -28.11 0.34
C ASN A 583 0.16 -29.46 -0.23
N ILE A 584 -0.91 -29.44 -1.02
CA ILE A 584 -1.45 -30.62 -1.68
C ILE A 584 -1.57 -30.38 -3.18
N ARG A 585 -1.07 -31.34 -3.95
CA ARG A 585 -1.41 -31.49 -5.36
C ARG A 585 -2.37 -32.66 -5.54
N GLN A 586 -3.55 -32.41 -6.08
CA GLN A 586 -4.47 -33.47 -6.49
C GLN A 586 -4.20 -33.83 -7.97
N ASN A 587 -3.87 -35.10 -8.23
CA ASN A 587 -3.74 -35.64 -9.57
C ASN A 587 -5.06 -35.58 -10.34
N TYR A 588 -4.98 -35.53 -11.67
CA TYR A 588 -6.16 -35.41 -12.53
C TYR A 588 -7.18 -36.55 -12.32
N VAL A 589 -8.46 -36.18 -12.27
CA VAL A 589 -9.60 -37.09 -12.16
C VAL A 589 -10.35 -37.04 -13.49
N GLY A 590 -10.20 -38.06 -14.32
CA GLY A 590 -10.75 -38.14 -15.67
C GLY A 590 -9.94 -39.10 -16.54
N ASP A 591 -10.31 -39.31 -17.80
CA ASP A 591 -9.49 -40.13 -18.71
C ASP A 591 -8.10 -39.46 -18.89
N VAL A 592 -7.02 -40.13 -18.47
CA VAL A 592 -5.65 -39.60 -18.57
C VAL A 592 -5.24 -39.31 -20.01
N LYS A 593 -5.88 -39.96 -21.01
CA LYS A 593 -5.68 -39.62 -22.43
C LYS A 593 -6.24 -38.24 -22.80
N GLN A 594 -7.17 -37.72 -21.99
CA GLN A 594 -7.78 -36.41 -22.16
C GLN A 594 -7.06 -35.30 -21.39
N ASN A 595 -6.13 -35.65 -20.49
CA ASN A 595 -5.22 -34.73 -19.84
C ASN A 595 -4.05 -34.41 -20.77
N ALA A 596 -3.71 -33.12 -20.92
CA ALA A 596 -2.74 -32.64 -21.89
C ALA A 596 -1.29 -33.15 -21.71
N GLY A 597 -0.95 -33.88 -20.63
CA GLY A 597 0.41 -34.38 -20.44
C GLY A 597 0.61 -35.68 -19.66
N ALA A 598 -0.43 -36.44 -19.29
CA ALA A 598 -0.35 -37.69 -18.51
C ALA A 598 0.71 -37.66 -17.39
N VAL A 599 0.75 -36.56 -16.62
CA VAL A 599 2.01 -36.12 -15.99
C VAL A 599 2.22 -36.67 -14.58
N ALA A 600 1.23 -37.31 -13.96
CA ALA A 600 1.39 -37.77 -12.59
C ALA A 600 0.44 -38.89 -12.16
N GLY A 601 1.05 -39.96 -11.65
CA GLY A 601 0.55 -40.80 -10.56
C GLY A 601 -0.83 -41.44 -10.73
N LYS A 602 -1.41 -41.85 -9.61
CA LYS A 602 -2.75 -42.47 -9.60
C LYS A 602 -3.82 -41.40 -9.74
N HIS A 603 -4.90 -41.72 -10.46
CA HIS A 603 -6.04 -40.82 -10.64
C HIS A 603 -6.56 -40.27 -9.31
N GLY A 604 -6.68 -38.94 -9.20
CA GLY A 604 -7.22 -38.26 -8.02
C GLY A 604 -6.37 -38.33 -6.75
N GLU A 605 -5.18 -38.93 -6.79
CA GLU A 605 -4.29 -39.03 -5.64
C GLU A 605 -3.89 -37.64 -5.13
N LEU A 606 -3.93 -37.48 -3.81
CA LEU A 606 -3.44 -36.30 -3.12
C LEU A 606 -1.96 -36.50 -2.79
N VAL A 607 -1.11 -35.64 -3.33
CA VAL A 607 0.35 -35.70 -3.16
C VAL A 607 0.78 -34.50 -2.33
N SER A 608 1.31 -34.76 -1.14
CA SER A 608 1.89 -33.74 -0.25
C SER A 608 3.26 -33.28 -0.74
N ASP A 609 3.79 -32.25 -0.06
CA ASP A 609 5.11 -31.69 -0.30
C ASP A 609 6.23 -32.73 -0.41
N LYS A 610 6.86 -32.79 -1.60
CA LYS A 610 8.01 -33.63 -1.89
C LYS A 610 8.87 -33.01 -2.98
N GLU A 611 10.11 -32.68 -2.64
CA GLU A 611 11.10 -32.16 -3.59
C GLU A 611 11.35 -33.15 -4.74
N GLY A 612 11.42 -32.65 -5.97
CA GLY A 612 11.51 -33.46 -7.19
C GLY A 612 10.19 -34.10 -7.64
N GLU A 613 9.13 -33.97 -6.85
CA GLU A 613 7.79 -34.45 -7.18
C GLU A 613 6.76 -33.33 -7.30
N THR A 614 6.52 -32.58 -6.21
CA THR A 614 5.57 -31.46 -6.21
C THR A 614 6.26 -30.11 -6.34
N TYR A 615 7.50 -29.96 -5.87
CA TYR A 615 8.26 -28.72 -6.03
C TYR A 615 9.72 -29.00 -6.39
N LYS A 616 10.39 -27.98 -6.91
CA LYS A 616 11.82 -28.00 -7.23
C LYS A 616 12.37 -26.58 -7.27
N TYR A 617 13.68 -26.46 -7.43
CA TYR A 617 14.31 -25.21 -7.86
C TYR A 617 15.07 -25.40 -9.17
N THR A 618 15.32 -24.29 -9.86
CA THR A 618 16.17 -24.19 -11.05
C THR A 618 17.05 -22.97 -10.93
N THR A 619 18.27 -23.05 -11.47
CA THR A 619 19.24 -21.93 -11.46
C THR A 619 19.39 -21.34 -12.85
N SER A 620 19.60 -20.03 -12.94
CA SER A 620 19.96 -19.34 -14.19
C SER A 620 21.13 -18.38 -13.98
N HIS A 621 21.70 -17.84 -15.06
CA HIS A 621 22.76 -16.82 -15.01
C HIS A 621 23.99 -17.20 -14.15
N GLY A 622 24.34 -18.48 -14.11
CA GLY A 622 25.49 -18.96 -13.34
C GLY A 622 25.31 -18.92 -11.81
N GLN A 623 24.06 -18.84 -11.32
CA GLN A 623 23.78 -18.81 -9.88
C GLN A 623 24.44 -20.00 -9.15
N VAL A 624 25.23 -19.68 -8.13
CA VAL A 624 25.83 -20.64 -7.22
C VAL A 624 25.01 -20.67 -5.93
N VAL A 625 24.41 -21.81 -5.61
CA VAL A 625 23.58 -21.96 -4.41
C VAL A 625 24.46 -22.39 -3.24
N ASN A 626 24.68 -21.48 -2.29
CA ASN A 626 25.44 -21.72 -1.05
C ASN A 626 24.59 -21.52 0.22
N TRP A 627 23.27 -21.62 0.10
CA TRP A 627 22.30 -21.56 1.19
C TRP A 627 21.29 -22.73 1.10
N LYS A 628 20.48 -22.91 2.15
CA LYS A 628 19.36 -23.87 2.14
C LYS A 628 18.17 -23.26 1.42
N VAL A 629 17.84 -23.76 0.22
CA VAL A 629 16.73 -23.24 -0.60
C VAL A 629 15.38 -23.50 0.06
N PHE A 630 15.15 -24.72 0.54
CA PHE A 630 13.91 -25.10 1.23
C PHE A 630 14.15 -25.22 2.74
N THR A 631 13.53 -24.36 3.54
CA THR A 631 13.72 -24.27 4.99
C THR A 631 12.64 -25.06 5.75
N ASP A 632 12.86 -25.29 7.05
CA ASP A 632 11.94 -26.10 7.89
C ASP A 632 11.04 -25.25 8.79
N LYS A 633 11.18 -23.92 8.75
CA LYS A 633 10.43 -22.96 9.57
C LYS A 633 9.97 -21.79 8.72
N PRO A 634 8.81 -21.19 9.04
CA PRO A 634 8.37 -19.95 8.40
C PRO A 634 9.36 -18.82 8.69
N PHE A 635 9.51 -17.91 7.73
CA PHE A 635 10.41 -16.75 7.85
C PHE A 635 9.80 -15.64 8.72
N PHE A 636 8.48 -15.46 8.62
CA PHE A 636 7.71 -14.42 9.29
C PHE A 636 6.25 -14.89 9.50
N PRO A 637 5.49 -14.27 10.43
CA PRO A 637 4.10 -14.65 10.70
C PRO A 637 3.13 -14.21 9.60
N SER A 638 2.07 -14.99 9.37
CA SER A 638 1.08 -14.69 8.33
C SER A 638 0.06 -13.62 8.67
N TYR A 639 -0.14 -13.34 9.97
CA TYR A 639 -1.21 -12.46 10.46
C TYR A 639 -2.61 -12.79 9.91
N ALA A 640 -2.86 -14.08 9.79
CA ALA A 640 -4.09 -14.69 9.32
C ALA A 640 -4.19 -16.09 9.92
N LYS A 641 -5.38 -16.66 9.95
CA LYS A 641 -5.52 -18.08 10.30
C LYS A 641 -5.12 -18.93 9.09
N VAL A 642 -3.97 -19.61 9.21
CA VAL A 642 -3.55 -20.59 8.21
C VAL A 642 -4.30 -21.91 8.43
N GLU A 643 -4.98 -22.38 7.40
CA GLU A 643 -5.75 -23.62 7.38
C GLU A 643 -4.97 -24.76 6.73
N SER A 644 -5.48 -25.99 6.85
CA SER A 644 -4.92 -27.08 6.04
C SER A 644 -5.28 -26.91 4.56
N ALA A 645 -4.48 -27.44 3.63
CA ALA A 645 -4.79 -27.33 2.20
C ALA A 645 -6.17 -27.90 1.83
N ARG A 646 -6.61 -28.97 2.51
CA ARG A 646 -7.94 -29.55 2.27
C ARG A 646 -9.07 -28.68 2.82
N ALA A 647 -8.83 -27.96 3.92
CA ALA A 647 -9.78 -26.99 4.46
C ALA A 647 -9.89 -25.76 3.54
N ALA A 648 -8.75 -25.24 3.09
CA ALA A 648 -8.68 -24.15 2.13
C ALA A 648 -9.47 -24.46 0.86
N PHE A 649 -9.36 -25.68 0.31
CA PHE A 649 -10.16 -26.09 -0.84
C PHE A 649 -11.67 -25.91 -0.63
N LYS A 650 -12.20 -26.19 0.57
CA LYS A 650 -13.63 -26.02 0.86
C LYS A 650 -14.00 -24.57 1.13
N ASN A 651 -13.18 -23.88 1.91
CA ASN A 651 -13.48 -22.53 2.37
C ASN A 651 -13.35 -21.51 1.24
N VAL A 652 -12.28 -21.56 0.45
CA VAL A 652 -12.10 -20.70 -0.73
C VAL A 652 -13.25 -20.88 -1.72
N LEU A 653 -13.61 -22.12 -2.06
CA LEU A 653 -14.71 -22.35 -3.01
C LEU A 653 -16.08 -21.94 -2.49
N SER A 654 -16.21 -21.60 -1.20
CA SER A 654 -17.43 -21.08 -0.60
C SER A 654 -17.45 -19.56 -0.46
N ASP A 655 -16.29 -18.90 -0.55
CA ASP A 655 -16.12 -17.47 -0.29
C ASP A 655 -14.93 -16.89 -1.06
N VAL A 656 -15.13 -16.65 -2.35
CA VAL A 656 -14.10 -16.14 -3.26
C VAL A 656 -14.70 -15.30 -4.39
N GLY A 657 -13.90 -14.36 -4.89
CA GLY A 657 -14.24 -13.46 -5.98
C GLY A 657 -15.21 -12.38 -5.56
N ALA A 658 -15.63 -11.56 -6.52
CA ALA A 658 -16.72 -10.62 -6.32
C ALA A 658 -18.02 -11.42 -6.15
N ASN A 659 -18.36 -11.74 -4.91
CA ASN A 659 -19.58 -12.47 -4.54
C ASN A 659 -20.67 -11.55 -3.96
N GLN A 660 -20.39 -10.24 -3.86
CA GLN A 660 -21.35 -9.18 -3.56
C GLN A 660 -21.47 -8.19 -4.73
N PRO A 661 -22.67 -7.65 -5.00
CA PRO A 661 -23.97 -7.96 -4.37
C PRO A 661 -24.49 -9.39 -4.68
N CYS A 662 -23.89 -10.06 -5.66
CA CYS A 662 -24.08 -11.49 -5.91
C CYS A 662 -22.82 -12.07 -6.56
N ILE A 663 -22.71 -13.39 -6.69
CA ILE A 663 -21.76 -14.04 -7.61
C ILE A 663 -22.36 -14.05 -9.03
N ASP A 664 -21.53 -13.86 -10.07
CA ASP A 664 -21.99 -13.92 -11.46
C ASP A 664 -21.82 -15.32 -12.08
N GLN A 665 -22.36 -15.52 -13.29
CA GLN A 665 -22.36 -16.84 -13.92
C GLN A 665 -20.95 -17.36 -14.26
N HIS A 666 -20.01 -16.46 -14.53
CA HIS A 666 -18.64 -16.84 -14.84
C HIS A 666 -17.92 -17.33 -13.60
N ASP A 667 -17.97 -16.57 -12.50
CA ASP A 667 -17.31 -16.93 -11.25
C ASP A 667 -17.95 -18.18 -10.63
N GLN A 668 -19.28 -18.30 -10.69
CA GLN A 668 -19.99 -19.51 -10.29
C GLN A 668 -19.48 -20.73 -11.08
N ARG A 669 -19.32 -20.60 -12.40
CA ARG A 669 -18.75 -21.67 -13.23
C ARG A 669 -17.31 -22.01 -12.83
N MET A 670 -16.47 -21.04 -12.48
CA MET A 670 -15.10 -21.31 -12.01
C MET A 670 -15.09 -22.14 -10.74
N VAL A 671 -15.99 -21.85 -9.80
CA VAL A 671 -16.17 -22.66 -8.58
C VAL A 671 -16.65 -24.07 -8.95
N GLU A 672 -17.68 -24.20 -9.78
CA GLU A 672 -18.24 -25.50 -10.19
C GLU A 672 -17.23 -26.37 -10.97
N GLU A 673 -16.51 -25.79 -11.93
CA GLU A 673 -15.48 -26.47 -12.69
C GLU A 673 -14.33 -26.93 -11.79
N THR A 674 -13.92 -26.10 -10.83
CA THR A 674 -12.90 -26.45 -9.84
C THR A 674 -13.37 -27.59 -8.93
N LEU A 675 -14.61 -27.55 -8.43
CA LEU A 675 -15.18 -28.63 -7.61
C LEU A 675 -15.22 -29.95 -8.38
N ASN A 676 -15.70 -29.91 -9.62
CA ASN A 676 -15.97 -31.12 -10.41
C ASN A 676 -14.76 -31.62 -11.20
N GLY A 677 -13.71 -30.80 -11.38
CA GLY A 677 -12.60 -31.13 -12.26
C GLY A 677 -12.99 -31.13 -13.74
N THR A 678 -13.95 -30.26 -14.10
CA THR A 678 -14.52 -30.16 -15.45
C THR A 678 -14.10 -28.87 -16.16
N TYR A 679 -14.54 -28.69 -17.39
CA TYR A 679 -14.34 -27.49 -18.20
C TYR A 679 -15.55 -27.30 -19.11
N LYS A 680 -15.94 -26.04 -19.39
CA LYS A 680 -16.99 -25.71 -20.37
C LYS A 680 -16.41 -25.32 -21.72
N TYR A 681 -15.45 -24.39 -21.73
CA TYR A 681 -14.89 -23.81 -22.95
C TYR A 681 -13.54 -24.43 -23.32
N VAL A 682 -13.17 -24.30 -24.59
CA VAL A 682 -11.92 -24.81 -25.16
C VAL A 682 -11.30 -23.68 -25.97
N GLY A 683 -10.00 -23.44 -25.81
CA GLY A 683 -9.27 -22.44 -26.58
C GLY A 683 -9.38 -22.70 -28.08
N SER A 684 -9.87 -21.72 -28.84
CA SER A 684 -10.14 -21.87 -30.28
C SER A 684 -8.89 -22.06 -31.13
N LYS A 685 -7.71 -21.67 -30.64
CA LYS A 685 -6.42 -21.77 -31.35
C LYS A 685 -5.56 -22.88 -30.80
N THR A 686 -5.48 -22.99 -29.47
CA THR A 686 -4.61 -23.93 -28.77
C THR A 686 -5.27 -25.29 -28.56
N GLY A 687 -6.60 -25.37 -28.63
CA GLY A 687 -7.37 -26.58 -28.32
C GLY A 687 -7.33 -26.97 -26.83
N LYS A 688 -6.81 -26.09 -25.95
CA LYS A 688 -6.67 -26.40 -24.54
C LYS A 688 -8.00 -26.28 -23.81
N LYS A 689 -8.32 -27.31 -23.03
CA LYS A 689 -9.59 -27.48 -22.33
C LYS A 689 -9.63 -26.62 -21.07
N GLY A 690 -10.54 -25.64 -21.03
CA GLY A 690 -10.65 -24.64 -19.97
C GLY A 690 -9.75 -23.42 -20.16
N LEU A 691 -8.74 -23.46 -21.04
CA LEU A 691 -7.87 -22.30 -21.30
C LEU A 691 -8.29 -21.62 -22.60
N ILE A 692 -9.10 -20.58 -22.49
CA ILE A 692 -9.58 -19.81 -23.65
C ILE A 692 -8.44 -18.99 -24.27
N ASP A 693 -8.48 -18.81 -25.60
CA ASP A 693 -7.49 -18.01 -26.35
C ASP A 693 -7.98 -16.59 -26.63
N ASP A 694 -9.29 -16.39 -26.57
CA ASP A 694 -10.00 -15.16 -26.88
C ASP A 694 -11.30 -15.16 -26.04
N ASN A 695 -11.75 -13.99 -25.57
CA ASN A 695 -13.02 -13.88 -24.84
C ASN A 695 -14.23 -14.38 -25.64
N LEU A 696 -14.12 -14.40 -26.98
CA LEU A 696 -15.11 -14.99 -27.89
C LEU A 696 -15.27 -16.51 -27.74
N ASP A 697 -14.26 -17.23 -27.23
CA ASP A 697 -14.38 -18.68 -26.97
C ASP A 697 -15.42 -18.96 -25.88
N ALA A 698 -15.56 -18.03 -24.93
CA ALA A 698 -16.60 -18.02 -23.91
C ALA A 698 -17.88 -17.30 -24.37
N GLY A 699 -17.98 -16.94 -25.66
CA GLY A 699 -19.14 -16.25 -26.23
C GLY A 699 -19.38 -14.84 -25.69
N ASN A 700 -18.42 -14.23 -24.99
CA ASN A 700 -18.61 -13.02 -24.18
C ASN A 700 -19.74 -13.16 -23.14
N ASP A 701 -20.03 -14.38 -22.66
CA ASP A 701 -21.21 -14.64 -21.83
C ASP A 701 -21.25 -13.75 -20.57
N ALA A 702 -20.11 -13.53 -19.93
CA ALA A 702 -20.01 -12.64 -18.77
C ALA A 702 -20.28 -11.16 -19.10
N TRP A 703 -19.92 -10.69 -20.30
CA TRP A 703 -20.28 -9.32 -20.71
C TRP A 703 -21.77 -9.23 -21.05
N LYS A 704 -22.31 -10.20 -21.80
CA LYS A 704 -23.74 -10.23 -22.15
C LYS A 704 -24.64 -10.26 -20.92
N GLU A 705 -24.22 -10.96 -19.86
CA GLU A 705 -24.93 -10.97 -18.58
C GLU A 705 -25.08 -9.56 -18.01
N PHE A 706 -24.01 -8.76 -17.99
CA PHE A 706 -24.02 -7.41 -17.43
C PHE A 706 -24.62 -6.36 -18.38
N GLU A 707 -24.49 -6.53 -19.70
CA GLU A 707 -25.17 -5.68 -20.69
C GLU A 707 -26.70 -5.75 -20.56
N ALA A 708 -27.23 -6.90 -20.16
CA ALA A 708 -28.65 -7.09 -19.91
C ALA A 708 -29.15 -6.54 -18.56
N LEU A 709 -28.24 -6.07 -17.69
CA LEU A 709 -28.50 -5.79 -16.27
C LEU A 709 -27.96 -4.42 -15.85
N THR A 710 -28.51 -3.38 -16.49
CA THR A 710 -28.35 -2.02 -16.00
C THR A 710 -29.40 -1.73 -14.94
N ASP A 711 -28.96 -1.29 -13.76
CA ASP A 711 -29.84 -0.91 -12.65
C ASP A 711 -29.35 0.41 -12.06
N ARG A 712 -30.24 1.17 -11.45
CA ARG A 712 -29.97 2.49 -10.87
C ARG A 712 -30.79 2.69 -9.61
N ARG A 713 -30.12 3.13 -8.55
CA ARG A 713 -30.78 3.56 -7.31
C ARG A 713 -31.69 4.76 -7.56
N PRO A 714 -32.90 4.80 -6.98
CA PRO A 714 -33.74 6.01 -6.98
C PRO A 714 -33.00 7.22 -6.40
N ALA A 715 -33.37 8.43 -6.81
CA ALA A 715 -32.73 9.66 -6.33
C ALA A 715 -32.93 9.92 -4.82
N ASN A 716 -33.96 9.31 -4.22
CA ASN A 716 -34.28 9.39 -2.79
C ASN A 716 -33.86 8.12 -2.03
N TRP A 717 -32.86 7.39 -2.54
CA TRP A 717 -32.35 6.18 -1.90
C TRP A 717 -31.45 6.47 -0.70
N ASP A 718 -30.73 7.59 -0.77
CA ASP A 718 -29.77 8.11 0.19
C ASP A 718 -29.96 9.64 0.14
N THR A 719 -30.71 10.17 1.10
CA THR A 719 -31.24 11.54 1.05
C THR A 719 -30.16 12.60 1.29
N ASP A 720 -29.14 12.30 2.10
CA ASP A 720 -28.05 13.23 2.44
C ASP A 720 -26.72 12.96 1.71
N GLN A 721 -26.67 11.91 0.89
CA GLN A 721 -25.56 11.53 0.00
C GLN A 721 -24.29 11.13 0.78
N ASP A 722 -24.49 10.43 1.89
CA ASP A 722 -23.42 10.01 2.79
C ASP A 722 -22.96 8.55 2.57
N GLY A 723 -23.55 7.88 1.58
CA GLY A 723 -23.22 6.52 1.16
C GLY A 723 -24.02 5.44 1.87
N MET A 724 -24.87 5.81 2.82
CA MET A 724 -25.82 4.93 3.50
C MET A 724 -27.25 5.22 3.02
N PRO A 725 -28.07 4.20 2.76
CA PRO A 725 -29.44 4.46 2.35
C PRO A 725 -30.37 4.75 3.52
N ASP A 726 -31.41 5.57 3.30
CA ASP A 726 -32.34 6.00 4.34
C ASP A 726 -32.90 4.82 5.17
N TRP A 727 -33.24 3.70 4.51
CA TRP A 727 -33.75 2.51 5.21
C TRP A 727 -32.70 1.88 6.12
N TRP A 728 -31.42 1.90 5.76
CA TRP A 728 -30.35 1.36 6.61
C TRP A 728 -30.21 2.25 7.83
N GLU A 729 -30.23 3.56 7.61
CA GLU A 729 -30.05 4.55 8.65
C GLU A 729 -31.18 4.51 9.69
N GLU A 730 -32.44 4.43 9.23
CA GLU A 730 -33.60 4.21 10.08
C GLU A 730 -33.45 2.95 10.95
N LEU A 731 -32.95 1.85 10.37
CA LEU A 731 -32.74 0.58 11.06
C LEU A 731 -31.53 0.58 12.01
N ALA A 732 -30.46 1.26 11.62
CA ALA A 732 -29.19 1.33 12.35
C ALA A 732 -29.20 2.40 13.44
N GLY A 733 -30.22 3.27 13.45
CA GLY A 733 -30.39 4.37 14.40
C GLY A 733 -29.53 5.59 14.09
N THR A 734 -29.20 5.82 12.82
CA THR A 734 -28.49 7.01 12.31
C THR A 734 -29.51 8.01 11.75
N ASN A 735 -29.06 9.13 11.18
CA ASN A 735 -29.95 10.20 10.72
C ASN A 735 -30.02 10.31 9.18
N PRO A 736 -31.13 9.86 8.54
CA PRO A 736 -31.33 9.91 7.08
C PRO A 736 -31.34 11.30 6.41
N SER A 737 -31.02 12.35 7.15
CA SER A 737 -31.05 13.73 6.67
C SER A 737 -29.82 14.51 7.10
N ALA A 738 -28.80 13.85 7.65
CA ALA A 738 -27.56 14.47 8.06
C ALA A 738 -26.40 13.50 7.83
N ALA A 739 -25.47 13.89 6.94
CA ALA A 739 -24.30 13.09 6.58
C ALA A 739 -23.41 12.77 7.80
N ASP A 740 -23.76 11.68 8.48
CA ASP A 740 -23.18 11.18 9.73
C ASP A 740 -22.31 9.94 9.49
N ASN A 741 -22.11 9.57 8.22
CA ASN A 741 -21.22 8.53 7.70
C ASN A 741 -19.86 8.38 8.38
N ASN A 742 -19.29 9.48 8.89
CA ASN A 742 -17.99 9.55 9.55
C ASN A 742 -18.05 9.51 11.10
N GLU A 743 -19.25 9.54 11.69
CA GLU A 743 -19.43 9.36 13.13
C GLU A 743 -19.07 7.93 13.57
N LEU A 744 -18.66 7.79 14.83
CA LEU A 744 -18.24 6.52 15.42
C LEU A 744 -19.26 6.10 16.48
N THR A 745 -20.00 5.01 16.25
CA THR A 745 -20.99 4.51 17.24
C THR A 745 -20.37 3.53 18.23
N ASP A 746 -19.44 2.69 17.80
CA ASP A 746 -18.75 1.68 18.63
C ASP A 746 -17.34 2.12 19.07
N GLY A 747 -16.91 3.30 18.64
CA GLY A 747 -15.57 3.84 18.89
C GLY A 747 -14.46 3.25 18.00
N GLU A 748 -14.81 2.35 17.06
CA GLU A 748 -13.85 1.64 16.20
C GLU A 748 -14.09 1.88 14.70
N TYR A 749 -15.33 1.77 14.21
CA TYR A 749 -15.66 1.92 12.79
C TYR A 749 -16.68 3.06 12.57
N THR A 750 -16.57 3.74 11.43
CA THR A 750 -17.56 4.77 11.07
C THR A 750 -18.90 4.15 10.69
N GLN A 751 -19.99 4.93 10.70
CA GLN A 751 -21.31 4.45 10.29
C GLN A 751 -21.29 3.85 8.88
N LEU A 752 -20.62 4.52 7.93
CA LEU A 752 -20.44 4.01 6.58
C LEU A 752 -19.67 2.69 6.56
N GLU A 753 -18.58 2.57 7.33
CA GLU A 753 -17.83 1.31 7.41
C GLU A 753 -18.72 0.16 7.94
N ARG A 754 -19.60 0.43 8.92
CA ARG A 754 -20.56 -0.57 9.41
C ARG A 754 -21.51 -1.03 8.31
N TYR A 755 -22.05 -0.11 7.52
CA TYR A 755 -22.89 -0.44 6.38
C TYR A 755 -22.13 -1.26 5.32
N LEU A 756 -20.91 -0.84 4.96
CA LEU A 756 -20.06 -1.54 4.00
C LEU A 756 -19.69 -2.96 4.46
N ASN A 757 -19.52 -3.17 5.77
CA ASN A 757 -19.25 -4.47 6.36
C ASN A 757 -20.49 -5.36 6.36
N TRP A 758 -21.67 -4.80 6.62
CA TRP A 758 -22.94 -5.52 6.50
C TRP A 758 -23.19 -6.01 5.06
N LEU A 759 -22.89 -5.16 4.07
CA LEU A 759 -23.00 -5.51 2.65
C LEU A 759 -21.96 -6.55 2.20
N ALA A 760 -20.82 -6.67 2.89
CA ALA A 760 -19.75 -7.59 2.51
C ALA A 760 -20.11 -9.07 2.77
N GLU A 761 -21.06 -9.33 3.67
CA GLU A 761 -21.54 -10.66 4.02
C GLU A 761 -22.88 -10.98 3.32
N PRO A 762 -23.31 -12.25 3.27
CA PRO A 762 -24.62 -12.61 2.73
C PRO A 762 -25.74 -11.82 3.39
N HIS A 763 -26.46 -11.00 2.63
CA HIS A 763 -27.48 -10.11 3.17
C HIS A 763 -28.77 -10.12 2.33
N PHE A 764 -29.90 -9.83 2.98
CA PHE A 764 -31.23 -9.84 2.38
C PHE A 764 -32.06 -8.68 2.90
N ILE A 765 -32.72 -7.96 2.00
CA ILE A 765 -33.70 -6.91 2.34
C ILE A 765 -35.09 -7.47 2.03
N THR A 766 -36.01 -7.41 3.00
CA THR A 766 -37.37 -7.96 2.86
C THR A 766 -38.39 -7.22 3.72
N SER A 767 -39.69 -7.37 3.46
CA SER A 767 -40.74 -6.71 4.24
C SER A 767 -41.31 -7.59 5.35
N ALA A 768 -41.87 -6.97 6.39
CA ALA A 768 -42.59 -7.65 7.45
C ALA A 768 -43.74 -8.54 6.90
N GLY A 769 -43.93 -9.70 7.51
CA GLY A 769 -44.94 -10.67 7.05
C GLY A 769 -44.56 -11.49 5.81
N SER A 770 -43.39 -11.25 5.21
CA SER A 770 -42.91 -12.00 4.06
C SER A 770 -42.35 -13.38 4.44
N LYS A 771 -42.04 -14.17 3.40
CA LYS A 771 -41.33 -15.44 3.52
C LYS A 771 -40.03 -15.35 2.74
N LEU A 772 -38.90 -15.50 3.43
CA LEU A 772 -37.57 -15.60 2.83
C LEU A 772 -37.14 -17.07 2.70
N VAL A 773 -36.54 -17.42 1.56
CA VAL A 773 -36.03 -18.77 1.26
C VAL A 773 -34.59 -18.66 0.80
N ILE A 774 -33.68 -19.30 1.53
CA ILE A 774 -32.23 -19.27 1.28
C ILE A 774 -31.76 -20.69 0.99
N ASP A 775 -31.11 -20.91 -0.15
CA ASP A 775 -30.40 -22.16 -0.44
C ASP A 775 -28.96 -22.06 0.07
N LEU A 776 -28.70 -22.65 1.24
CA LEU A 776 -27.40 -22.55 1.89
C LEU A 776 -26.28 -23.15 1.04
N LYS A 777 -26.57 -24.09 0.14
CA LYS A 777 -25.52 -24.70 -0.71
C LYS A 777 -24.81 -23.68 -1.60
N GLN A 778 -25.48 -22.60 -1.98
CA GLN A 778 -24.89 -21.54 -2.80
C GLN A 778 -23.80 -20.77 -2.05
N TYR A 779 -23.90 -20.68 -0.71
CA TYR A 779 -22.98 -19.95 0.15
C TYR A 779 -21.89 -20.82 0.80
N PHE A 780 -21.99 -22.14 0.59
CA PHE A 780 -21.11 -23.16 1.15
C PHE A 780 -20.71 -24.18 0.06
N ALA A 781 -20.42 -23.71 -1.16
CA ALA A 781 -20.25 -24.57 -2.32
C ALA A 781 -19.12 -25.61 -2.18
N GLY A 782 -18.10 -25.32 -1.37
CA GLY A 782 -17.03 -26.28 -1.04
C GLY A 782 -17.44 -27.43 -0.11
N TYR A 783 -18.61 -27.33 0.53
CA TYR A 783 -19.19 -28.36 1.40
C TYR A 783 -20.22 -29.18 0.60
N ASN A 784 -19.70 -30.09 -0.24
CA ASN A 784 -20.52 -30.85 -1.19
C ASN A 784 -20.54 -32.37 -0.90
N GLN A 785 -19.89 -32.83 0.17
CA GLN A 785 -19.82 -34.25 0.55
C GLN A 785 -20.76 -34.56 1.71
N GLN A 786 -22.07 -34.59 1.40
CA GLN A 786 -23.14 -34.74 2.39
C GLN A 786 -23.09 -33.63 3.45
N PRO A 787 -23.31 -32.36 3.05
CA PRO A 787 -23.17 -31.24 3.96
C PRO A 787 -24.20 -31.28 5.09
N VAL A 788 -23.73 -30.89 6.26
CA VAL A 788 -24.53 -30.66 7.46
C VAL A 788 -24.47 -29.18 7.80
N PHE A 789 -25.64 -28.55 7.82
CA PHE A 789 -25.81 -27.14 8.19
C PHE A 789 -26.42 -27.04 9.59
N ILE A 790 -25.82 -26.22 10.44
CA ILE A 790 -26.23 -25.97 11.82
C ILE A 790 -26.56 -24.50 11.97
N LEU A 791 -27.75 -24.20 12.48
CA LEU A 791 -28.13 -22.85 12.87
C LEU A 791 -27.57 -22.59 14.28
N GLU A 792 -26.65 -21.64 14.39
CA GLU A 792 -26.01 -21.28 15.67
C GLU A 792 -26.67 -20.08 16.35
N SER A 793 -27.58 -19.40 15.64
CA SER A 793 -28.49 -18.41 16.21
C SER A 793 -29.94 -18.68 15.80
N SER A 794 -30.87 -18.10 16.54
CA SER A 794 -32.31 -18.11 16.25
C SER A 794 -32.84 -16.68 16.22
N ILE A 795 -33.85 -16.42 15.40
CA ILE A 795 -34.62 -15.18 15.48
C ILE A 795 -35.56 -15.19 16.67
N GLN A 796 -35.90 -14.01 17.17
CA GLN A 796 -36.82 -13.86 18.28
C GLN A 796 -38.25 -14.27 17.87
N PRO A 797 -39.08 -14.78 18.79
CA PRO A 797 -40.45 -15.19 18.48
C PRO A 797 -41.31 -14.08 17.86
N GLN A 798 -41.06 -12.82 18.23
CA GLN A 798 -41.73 -11.64 17.67
C GLN A 798 -41.27 -11.30 16.25
N GLU A 799 -40.08 -11.72 15.83
CA GLU A 799 -39.53 -11.50 14.49
C GLU A 799 -40.08 -12.54 13.49
N GLY A 800 -40.18 -13.80 13.91
CA GLY A 800 -40.73 -14.84 13.04
C GLY A 800 -40.38 -16.26 13.45
N LYS A 801 -40.40 -17.18 12.48
CA LYS A 801 -39.98 -18.58 12.65
C LYS A 801 -39.07 -19.05 11.52
N MET A 802 -37.97 -19.70 11.90
CA MET A 802 -37.02 -20.34 10.99
C MET A 802 -37.26 -21.84 10.87
N LYS A 803 -37.01 -22.39 9.68
CA LYS A 803 -37.00 -23.84 9.43
C LYS A 803 -35.91 -24.19 8.42
N LEU A 804 -34.95 -25.00 8.83
CA LEU A 804 -33.95 -25.59 7.95
C LEU A 804 -34.36 -27.03 7.60
N ASN A 805 -34.39 -27.37 6.32
CA ASN A 805 -34.68 -28.74 5.87
C ASN A 805 -33.41 -29.54 5.55
N LYS A 806 -33.55 -30.86 5.38
CA LYS A 806 -32.43 -31.77 5.04
C LYS A 806 -31.74 -31.48 3.70
N LYS A 807 -32.36 -30.67 2.82
CA LYS A 807 -31.78 -30.28 1.53
C LYS A 807 -30.88 -29.04 1.66
N GLY A 808 -30.79 -28.41 2.84
CA GLY A 808 -30.04 -27.17 3.04
C GLY A 808 -30.86 -25.91 2.74
N ILE A 809 -32.18 -26.02 2.62
CA ILE A 809 -33.04 -24.85 2.40
C ILE A 809 -33.48 -24.29 3.75
N LEU A 810 -33.06 -23.06 4.04
CA LEU A 810 -33.51 -22.27 5.18
C LEU A 810 -34.73 -21.45 4.77
N THR A 811 -35.85 -21.65 5.45
CA THR A 811 -37.08 -20.85 5.28
C THR A 811 -37.30 -20.01 6.52
N ILE A 812 -37.54 -18.72 6.33
CA ILE A 812 -37.81 -17.76 7.40
C ILE A 812 -39.17 -17.14 7.12
N ASN A 813 -40.12 -17.36 8.01
CA ASN A 813 -41.45 -16.74 7.93
C ASN A 813 -41.48 -15.60 8.93
N LEU A 814 -41.53 -14.37 8.42
CA LEU A 814 -41.49 -13.16 9.24
C LEU A 814 -42.88 -12.82 9.74
N ASN A 815 -42.98 -12.33 10.96
CA ASN A 815 -44.24 -11.85 11.50
C ASN A 815 -44.60 -10.50 10.86
N LYS A 816 -45.90 -10.21 10.73
CA LYS A 816 -46.38 -8.90 10.24
C LYS A 816 -45.99 -7.71 11.12
N LYS A 817 -45.58 -7.97 12.37
CA LYS A 817 -45.15 -6.95 13.34
C LYS A 817 -43.63 -6.85 13.46
N ALA A 818 -42.88 -7.66 12.70
CA ALA A 818 -41.43 -7.69 12.72
C ALA A 818 -40.82 -6.60 11.82
N ALA A 819 -41.43 -5.42 11.79
CA ALA A 819 -40.93 -4.33 10.99
C ALA A 819 -39.76 -3.65 11.70
N ASP A 820 -38.92 -3.02 10.89
CA ASP A 820 -37.90 -2.08 11.31
C ASP A 820 -36.82 -2.69 12.22
N CYS A 821 -36.26 -3.84 11.82
CA CYS A 821 -35.14 -4.46 12.54
C CYS A 821 -34.10 -5.15 11.63
N LEU A 822 -32.87 -5.22 12.13
CA LEU A 822 -31.77 -6.00 11.57
C LEU A 822 -31.61 -7.31 12.34
N ILE A 823 -31.46 -8.43 11.62
CA ILE A 823 -31.32 -9.77 12.18
C ILE A 823 -30.07 -10.45 11.63
N ASP A 824 -29.31 -11.08 12.53
CA ASP A 824 -28.14 -11.89 12.18
C ASP A 824 -28.39 -13.39 12.40
N ILE A 825 -28.24 -14.17 11.33
CA ILE A 825 -28.36 -15.63 11.37
C ILE A 825 -27.00 -16.26 11.12
N LYS A 826 -26.43 -16.89 12.15
CA LYS A 826 -25.17 -17.62 12.04
C LYS A 826 -25.43 -19.05 11.59
N VAL A 827 -24.82 -19.44 10.49
CA VAL A 827 -24.90 -20.80 9.94
C VAL A 827 -23.51 -21.38 9.86
N LYS A 828 -23.34 -22.57 10.43
CA LYS A 828 -22.12 -23.37 10.31
C LYS A 828 -22.34 -24.55 9.38
N ALA A 829 -21.45 -24.72 8.42
CA ALA A 829 -21.40 -25.87 7.52
C ALA A 829 -20.26 -26.81 7.91
N THR A 830 -20.52 -28.11 7.84
CA THR A 830 -19.53 -29.19 7.92
C THR A 830 -19.85 -30.25 6.87
N ASP A 831 -18.88 -31.09 6.54
CA ASP A 831 -19.06 -32.22 5.63
C ASP A 831 -18.80 -33.55 6.33
N LYS A 832 -19.20 -34.67 5.72
CA LYS A 832 -18.98 -36.02 6.29
C LYS A 832 -17.51 -36.32 6.60
N ASP A 833 -16.57 -35.75 5.84
CA ASP A 833 -15.14 -35.96 6.04
C ASP A 833 -14.55 -35.20 7.24
N GLN A 834 -15.32 -34.26 7.83
CA GLN A 834 -14.95 -33.46 9.00
C GLN A 834 -13.60 -32.74 8.89
N VAL A 835 -13.17 -32.47 7.65
CA VAL A 835 -11.87 -31.82 7.37
C VAL A 835 -11.87 -30.35 7.79
N ALA A 836 -13.02 -29.69 7.66
CA ALA A 836 -13.18 -28.27 7.90
C ALA A 836 -14.61 -27.95 8.34
N SER A 837 -14.77 -26.73 8.85
CA SER A 837 -16.06 -26.09 9.02
C SER A 837 -15.97 -24.63 8.62
N LEU A 838 -17.04 -24.10 8.03
CA LEU A 838 -17.17 -22.68 7.71
C LEU A 838 -18.39 -22.13 8.42
N GLN A 839 -18.24 -20.99 9.06
CA GLN A 839 -19.35 -20.24 9.66
C GLN A 839 -19.53 -18.96 8.86
N ARG A 840 -20.78 -18.64 8.49
CA ARG A 840 -21.13 -17.35 7.89
C ARG A 840 -22.28 -16.71 8.63
N THR A 841 -22.32 -15.38 8.59
CA THR A 841 -23.44 -14.59 9.11
C THR A 841 -24.31 -14.19 7.93
N PHE A 842 -25.61 -14.48 8.02
CA PHE A 842 -26.61 -14.08 7.07
C PHE A 842 -27.39 -12.92 7.67
N HIS A 843 -27.24 -11.74 7.09
CA HIS A 843 -27.91 -10.53 7.55
C HIS A 843 -29.28 -10.38 6.90
N ILE A 844 -30.27 -9.94 7.68
CA ILE A 844 -31.62 -9.67 7.18
C ILE A 844 -32.05 -8.30 7.67
N ALA A 845 -32.33 -7.40 6.73
CA ALA A 845 -33.02 -6.15 6.99
C ALA A 845 -34.51 -6.37 6.74
N ILE A 846 -35.33 -6.12 7.78
CA ILE A 846 -36.79 -6.17 7.66
C ILE A 846 -37.34 -4.75 7.63
N THR A 847 -37.83 -4.34 6.48
CA THR A 847 -38.51 -3.06 6.26
C THR A 847 -40.03 -3.24 6.42
N GLN A 848 -40.78 -2.13 6.43
CA GLN A 848 -42.24 -2.17 6.49
C GLN A 848 -42.90 -2.91 5.32
#